data_AF-A0A7C5M618-F1
#
_entry.id   AF-A0A7C5M618-F1
#
_cell.length_a   1.000
_cell.length_b   1.000
_cell.length_c   1.000
_cell.angle_alpha   90.00
_cell.angle_beta   90.00
_cell.angle_gamma   90.00
#
_symmetry.space_group_name_H-M   'P 1'
#
loop_
_entity.id
_entity.type
_entity.pdbx_description
1 polymer ?
#
loop_
_entity_poly.entity_id
_entity_poly.type
_entity_poly.pdbx_seq_one_letter_code
_entity_poly.pdbx_strand_id
1 'polypeptide(L)'
;MSKDELGKFGIAPKFDGNQLPARLVNLSIKSRIYRFPWFGVGIKGEELQHFLNWIGKLRIITRAMEKRGINMEEMKTILSHLDTNFTLSMKDLNRNWVVLDSADSTRYILIKPPFFNDIAESIESMLSNDRKTTLIIVQENKTLSLNEAKRVGKELCIKIKELEDDFHMEITGGSVISYQIDVLTNESNRYITPGIFIAIILILLIHFRRISYIFLPLICLSISIVWLFGSMVLFGMKFNAMSVALIPLIMGLGVDYSVHLFYNYRAELSKGMKPLDAIKTSIKNVGTAMFLATLTTSISFLSFLNSSIPPIRNFGILCAFGIFYAFIVTVTFEAAVVYLLDKKKKKVVSSDGKKLSLEKGMRIFSSFVLKNGKFVVIFLTLITIIFLYSATKVNYSFSMEEFLPENTPAMKTLEKVSNLFPSASRMEEYILFEGDICSVRTMESIYKTIENMKDDKTIARYPDGGLKVESILSVIEDAAKSNRSIIEKFNLDSRFIPRTNKDLKNLLDYLYEREPNVKYVLHRNHGYDAALIRVHLVSEKISSEFTESVYRELTNDVISCGNVKVTVTGPISLIYTITKSLTESQLKSTFVCLFVAGLVLIVVYRKISLGSIAMTPVILSCIWIIGSIYLLNYTLNVMTVMVTSLTIGLGITYAIHAIERYKLVLQNSKDSEKVVEDTFAHIGGAIFISALTTIAGFSILVLSPMPPEQQFGIITALTIFYALVTTLLILPPLLSLYTKRLGKSERK
;
A
#
# COMPACT_ATOMS: atom_id res chain seq x y z
N MET A 1 11.76 -32.64 13.99
CA MET A 1 12.04 -32.81 15.44
C MET A 1 11.78 -34.24 15.90
N SER A 2 12.55 -34.75 16.87
CA SER A 2 12.22 -36.02 17.55
C SER A 2 11.03 -35.86 18.51
N LYS A 3 10.35 -36.96 18.83
CA LYS A 3 9.22 -36.98 19.78
C LYS A 3 9.58 -36.42 21.16
N ASP A 4 10.82 -36.63 21.60
CA ASP A 4 11.39 -36.07 22.82
C ASP A 4 11.64 -34.56 22.74
N GLU A 5 11.85 -34.01 21.54
CA GLU A 5 11.99 -32.56 21.34
C GLU A 5 10.63 -31.87 21.44
N LEU A 6 9.59 -32.39 20.79
CA LEU A 6 8.23 -31.82 20.86
C LEU A 6 7.68 -31.76 22.30
N GLY A 7 7.96 -32.79 23.12
CA GLY A 7 7.57 -32.82 24.53
C GLY A 7 8.30 -31.78 25.40
N LYS A 8 9.51 -31.34 25.01
CA LYS A 8 10.25 -30.28 25.72
C LYS A 8 9.64 -28.89 25.54
N PHE A 9 8.87 -28.67 24.46
CA PHE A 9 8.20 -27.41 24.18
C PHE A 9 6.79 -27.30 24.78
N GLY A 10 6.34 -28.29 25.58
CA GLY A 10 5.06 -28.22 26.29
C GLY A 10 3.81 -28.37 25.41
N ILE A 11 3.96 -28.85 24.17
CA ILE A 11 2.87 -28.95 23.20
C ILE A 11 2.17 -30.30 23.38
N ALA A 12 1.05 -30.28 24.11
CA ALA A 12 0.14 -31.42 24.25
C ALA A 12 -1.04 -31.26 23.26
N PRO A 13 -1.38 -32.26 22.44
CA PRO A 13 -2.51 -32.18 21.52
C PRO A 13 -3.84 -32.03 22.30
N LYS A 14 -4.70 -31.15 21.79
CA LYS A 14 -6.01 -30.85 22.36
C LYS A 14 -7.04 -31.82 21.77
N PHE A 15 -7.51 -32.78 22.57
CA PHE A 15 -8.63 -33.65 22.20
C PHE A 15 -9.91 -33.10 22.83
N ASP A 16 -10.86 -32.69 21.99
CA ASP A 16 -12.27 -32.51 22.31
C ASP A 16 -12.55 -31.75 23.64
N GLY A 17 -12.06 -30.51 23.73
CA GLY A 17 -12.46 -29.56 24.77
C GLY A 17 -11.75 -29.65 26.13
N ASN A 18 -10.95 -30.68 26.42
CA ASN A 18 -10.22 -30.78 27.69
C ASN A 18 -8.73 -30.45 27.54
N GLN A 19 -8.25 -29.45 28.31
CA GLN A 19 -6.82 -29.13 28.41
C GLN A 19 -6.09 -30.24 29.17
N LEU A 20 -5.06 -30.84 28.55
CA LEU A 20 -4.12 -31.70 29.26
C LEU A 20 -3.02 -30.83 29.89
N PRO A 21 -2.80 -30.90 31.22
CA PRO A 21 -1.67 -30.20 31.84
C PRO A 21 -0.34 -30.76 31.31
N ALA A 22 0.66 -29.88 31.17
CA ALA A 22 2.02 -30.16 30.64
C ALA A 22 2.83 -31.22 31.43
N ARG A 23 2.21 -31.92 32.38
CA ARG A 23 2.73 -33.11 33.06
C ARG A 23 1.65 -34.18 33.04
N LEU A 24 1.64 -35.01 32.00
CA LEU A 24 0.89 -36.27 31.98
C LEU A 24 1.55 -37.27 32.95
N VAL A 25 1.10 -37.29 34.20
CA VAL A 25 1.30 -38.43 35.11
C VAL A 25 -0.01 -39.22 35.10
N ASN A 26 0.04 -40.41 34.48
CA ASN A 26 -0.94 -41.50 34.54
C ASN A 26 -2.18 -41.41 33.63
N LEU A 27 -2.08 -42.07 32.47
CA LEU A 27 -3.24 -42.59 31.72
C LEU A 27 -3.62 -43.96 32.31
N SER A 28 -4.86 -44.13 32.78
CA SER A 28 -5.41 -45.44 33.17
C SER A 28 -6.36 -45.96 32.07
N ILE A 29 -5.98 -47.04 31.39
CA ILE A 29 -6.87 -47.72 30.44
C ILE A 29 -7.69 -48.75 31.23
N LYS A 30 -9.01 -48.53 31.35
CA LYS A 30 -9.90 -49.50 31.99
C LYS A 30 -10.45 -50.51 30.96
N SER A 31 -10.21 -51.79 31.27
CA SER A 31 -10.76 -53.02 30.68
C SER A 31 -10.14 -53.56 29.37
N ARG A 32 -9.73 -54.84 29.41
CA ARG A 32 -9.45 -55.70 28.26
C ARG A 32 -10.57 -56.74 28.10
N ILE A 33 -10.96 -57.02 26.86
CA ILE A 33 -11.89 -58.10 26.49
C ILE A 33 -11.02 -59.29 26.04
N TYR A 34 -11.16 -60.44 26.70
CA TYR A 34 -10.43 -61.65 26.35
C TYR A 34 -11.31 -62.56 25.50
N ARG A 35 -10.81 -62.95 24.31
CA ARG A 35 -11.50 -63.84 23.38
C ARG A 35 -10.79 -65.19 23.36
N PHE A 36 -11.44 -66.24 23.83
CA PHE A 36 -10.86 -67.58 23.85
C PHE A 36 -11.08 -68.30 22.49
N PRO A 37 -10.07 -69.01 21.95
CA PRO A 37 -10.16 -69.58 20.61
C PRO A 37 -11.23 -70.67 20.46
N TRP A 38 -11.71 -71.25 21.57
CA TRP A 38 -12.56 -72.45 21.54
C TRP A 38 -14.06 -72.16 21.71
N PHE A 39 -14.44 -70.95 22.13
CA PHE A 39 -15.84 -70.62 22.44
C PHE A 39 -16.36 -69.34 21.77
N GLY A 40 -15.57 -68.59 21.02
CA GLY A 40 -16.06 -67.45 20.20
C GLY A 40 -16.61 -66.23 20.98
N VAL A 41 -16.86 -66.34 22.28
CA VAL A 41 -17.37 -65.29 23.17
C VAL A 41 -16.20 -64.50 23.79
N GLY A 42 -16.32 -63.17 23.81
CA GLY A 42 -15.41 -62.27 24.49
C GLY A 42 -15.94 -61.89 25.88
N ILE A 43 -15.14 -62.06 26.92
CA ILE A 43 -15.54 -61.78 28.32
C ILE A 43 -14.64 -60.68 28.89
N LYS A 44 -15.23 -59.76 29.68
CA LYS A 44 -14.47 -58.71 30.39
C LYS A 44 -13.59 -59.32 31.48
N GLY A 45 -12.40 -58.75 31.72
CA GLY A 45 -11.45 -59.23 32.74
C GLY A 45 -12.09 -59.46 34.13
N GLU A 46 -12.89 -58.50 34.62
CA GLU A 46 -13.60 -58.61 35.91
C GLU A 46 -14.61 -59.78 35.95
N GLU A 47 -15.36 -60.01 34.87
CA GLU A 47 -16.30 -61.14 34.77
C GLU A 47 -15.58 -62.48 34.67
N LEU A 48 -14.42 -62.52 34.00
CA LEU A 48 -13.58 -63.71 33.89
C LEU A 48 -12.99 -64.10 35.25
N GLN A 49 -12.62 -63.13 36.08
CA GLN A 49 -12.13 -63.38 37.44
C GLN A 49 -13.24 -63.96 38.33
N HIS A 50 -14.46 -63.42 38.24
CA HIS A 50 -15.64 -63.98 38.92
C HIS A 50 -15.94 -65.41 38.48
N PHE A 51 -15.89 -65.68 37.17
CA PHE A 51 -16.09 -67.01 36.61
C PHE A 51 -15.03 -68.02 37.08
N LEU A 52 -13.75 -67.63 37.11
CA LEU A 52 -12.66 -68.48 37.61
C LEU A 52 -12.74 -68.69 39.12
N ASN A 53 -13.23 -67.72 39.88
CA ASN A 53 -13.52 -67.89 41.31
C ASN A 53 -14.68 -68.85 41.56
N TRP A 54 -15.70 -68.86 40.70
CA TRP A 54 -16.80 -69.82 40.76
C TRP A 54 -16.31 -71.24 40.40
N ILE A 55 -15.55 -71.39 39.31
CA ILE A 55 -14.97 -72.68 38.90
C ILE A 55 -14.00 -73.22 39.95
N GLY A 56 -13.21 -72.36 40.58
CA GLY A 56 -12.27 -72.75 41.64
C GLY A 56 -12.92 -73.38 42.87
N LYS A 57 -14.24 -73.22 43.06
CA LYS A 57 -15.00 -73.88 44.14
C LYS A 57 -15.48 -75.29 43.78
N LEU A 58 -15.42 -75.68 42.50
CA LEU A 58 -15.85 -77.00 42.02
C LEU A 58 -14.67 -77.99 42.03
N ARG A 59 -14.62 -78.85 43.04
CA ARG A 59 -13.53 -79.85 43.29
C ARG A 59 -13.19 -80.77 42.12
N ILE A 60 -14.14 -81.03 41.22
CA ILE A 60 -13.95 -81.90 40.05
C ILE A 60 -13.12 -81.19 38.97
N ILE A 61 -13.34 -79.88 38.79
CA ILE A 61 -12.70 -79.09 37.74
C ILE A 61 -11.27 -78.71 38.15
N THR A 62 -11.05 -78.38 39.41
CA THR A 62 -9.69 -78.08 39.93
C THR A 62 -8.75 -79.29 39.78
N ARG A 63 -9.21 -80.50 40.12
CA ARG A 63 -8.42 -81.74 39.90
C ARG A 63 -8.12 -82.03 38.43
N ALA A 64 -9.02 -81.69 37.51
CA ALA A 64 -8.81 -81.89 36.07
C ALA A 64 -7.80 -80.88 35.50
N MET A 65 -7.79 -79.65 36.01
CA MET A 65 -6.84 -78.60 35.61
C MET A 65 -5.43 -78.84 36.17
N GLU A 66 -5.32 -79.30 37.42
CA GLU A 66 -4.03 -79.70 38.01
C GLU A 66 -3.38 -80.86 37.25
N LYS A 67 -4.18 -81.85 36.80
CA LYS A 67 -3.68 -82.94 35.94
C LYS A 67 -3.13 -82.49 34.59
N ARG A 68 -3.52 -81.30 34.12
CA ARG A 68 -2.99 -80.67 32.90
C ARG A 68 -1.89 -79.63 33.18
N GLY A 69 -1.40 -79.56 34.43
CA GLY A 69 -0.31 -78.67 34.81
C GLY A 69 -0.72 -77.20 34.98
N ILE A 70 -2.02 -76.90 35.11
CA ILE A 70 -2.50 -75.52 35.26
C ILE A 70 -2.77 -75.26 36.75
N ASN A 71 -1.91 -74.45 37.38
CA ASN A 71 -2.07 -74.03 38.77
C ASN A 71 -3.11 -72.90 38.88
N MET A 72 -4.24 -73.18 39.53
CA MET A 72 -5.36 -72.25 39.66
C MET A 72 -5.01 -71.02 40.52
N GLU A 73 -4.11 -71.16 41.49
CA GLU A 73 -3.63 -70.04 42.31
C GLU A 73 -2.70 -69.10 41.52
N GLU A 74 -1.80 -69.64 40.70
CA GLU A 74 -0.97 -68.83 39.80
C GLU A 74 -1.82 -68.09 38.77
N MET A 75 -2.84 -68.74 38.20
CA MET A 75 -3.73 -68.12 37.22
C MET A 75 -4.56 -66.99 37.84
N LYS A 76 -5.03 -67.15 39.09
CA LYS A 76 -5.67 -66.07 39.86
C LYS A 76 -4.71 -64.93 40.16
N THR A 77 -3.45 -65.24 40.48
CA THR A 77 -2.41 -64.25 40.76
C THR A 77 -2.06 -63.43 39.51
N ILE A 78 -1.89 -64.10 38.36
CA ILE A 78 -1.65 -63.45 37.06
C ILE A 78 -2.82 -62.53 36.69
N LEU A 79 -4.07 -62.96 36.88
CA LEU A 79 -5.24 -62.14 36.59
C LEU A 79 -5.38 -60.95 37.54
N SER A 80 -5.01 -61.10 38.82
CA SER A 80 -5.00 -59.98 39.76
C SER A 80 -3.97 -58.90 39.42
N HIS A 81 -2.87 -59.26 38.75
CA HIS A 81 -1.87 -58.33 38.23
C HIS A 81 -2.23 -57.73 36.86
N LEU A 82 -3.28 -58.23 36.20
CA LEU A 82 -3.77 -57.70 34.93
C LEU A 82 -4.86 -56.62 35.12
N ASP A 83 -5.51 -56.57 36.29
CA ASP A 83 -6.48 -55.52 36.67
C ASP A 83 -5.84 -54.28 37.32
N THR A 84 -4.54 -54.29 37.58
CA THR A 84 -3.83 -53.10 38.06
C THR A 84 -3.57 -52.14 36.90
N ASN A 85 -4.10 -50.91 37.03
CA ASN A 85 -3.89 -49.79 36.12
C ASN A 85 -2.44 -49.73 35.61
N PHE A 86 -2.23 -50.03 34.33
CA PHE A 86 -0.93 -49.85 33.69
C PHE A 86 -0.67 -48.36 33.47
N THR A 87 0.24 -47.78 34.25
CA THR A 87 0.78 -46.44 34.00
C THR A 87 1.94 -46.55 33.02
N LEU A 88 1.69 -46.30 31.73
CA LEU A 88 2.75 -46.23 30.73
C LEU A 88 3.44 -44.87 30.79
N SER A 89 4.76 -44.84 31.04
CA SER A 89 5.56 -43.63 30.88
C SER A 89 5.90 -43.43 29.39
N MET A 90 5.85 -42.19 28.89
CA MET A 90 6.22 -41.87 27.50
C MET A 90 7.68 -42.24 27.16
N LYS A 91 8.53 -42.45 28.17
CA LYS A 91 9.92 -42.89 28.01
C LYS A 91 10.02 -44.33 27.48
N ASP A 92 9.06 -45.19 27.83
CA ASP A 92 9.03 -46.60 27.44
C ASP A 92 8.43 -46.82 26.03
N LEU A 93 7.59 -45.88 25.57
CA LEU A 93 7.05 -45.83 24.21
C LEU A 93 8.09 -45.46 23.14
N ASN A 94 9.27 -44.98 23.55
CA ASN A 94 10.29 -44.40 22.69
C ASN A 94 11.26 -45.45 22.09
N ARG A 95 11.26 -46.69 22.59
CA ARG A 95 12.21 -47.74 22.16
C ARG A 95 11.79 -48.57 20.92
N ASN A 96 10.54 -48.51 20.47
CA ASN A 96 9.98 -49.50 19.54
C ASN A 96 9.34 -48.91 18.26
N TRP A 97 9.86 -47.80 17.72
CA TRP A 97 9.33 -47.18 16.49
C TRP A 97 10.30 -47.35 15.31
N VAL A 98 10.03 -48.26 14.34
CA VAL A 98 10.29 -48.16 12.87
C VAL A 98 9.41 -49.19 12.12
N VAL A 99 9.15 -48.87 10.83
CA VAL A 99 8.17 -49.31 9.82
C VAL A 99 8.16 -50.81 9.43
N LEU A 100 6.96 -51.22 9.00
CA LEU A 100 6.45 -52.51 8.53
C LEU A 100 7.21 -53.16 7.35
N ASP A 101 7.82 -54.32 7.58
CA ASP A 101 7.47 -55.67 7.07
C ASP A 101 8.41 -56.67 7.78
N SER A 102 8.09 -57.90 8.20
CA SER A 102 7.04 -58.86 7.89
C SER A 102 6.62 -59.62 9.16
N ALA A 103 5.55 -60.39 9.05
CA ALA A 103 5.00 -61.23 10.12
C ALA A 103 6.05 -62.11 10.82
N ASP A 104 6.13 -62.05 12.15
CA ASP A 104 5.50 -63.06 13.00
C ASP A 104 5.64 -62.73 14.49
N SER A 105 4.57 -63.05 15.22
CA SER A 105 4.42 -62.96 16.68
C SER A 105 4.26 -61.56 17.30
N THR A 106 3.02 -61.29 17.73
CA THR A 106 2.62 -60.46 18.88
C THR A 106 3.64 -59.44 19.41
N ARG A 107 3.44 -58.15 19.10
CA ARG A 107 3.61 -57.00 20.02
C ARG A 107 3.32 -55.66 19.33
N TYR A 108 2.21 -55.04 19.75
CA TYR A 108 1.81 -53.63 19.59
C TYR A 108 1.73 -53.01 18.18
N ILE A 109 0.52 -52.59 17.81
CA ILE A 109 0.24 -51.70 16.68
C ILE A 109 0.44 -50.26 17.17
N LEU A 110 1.37 -49.52 16.58
CA LEU A 110 1.55 -48.09 16.84
C LEU A 110 1.28 -47.30 15.55
N ILE A 111 0.15 -46.60 15.55
CA ILE A 111 -0.28 -45.70 14.48
C ILE A 111 0.39 -44.35 14.74
N LYS A 112 1.24 -43.87 13.82
CA LYS A 112 1.64 -42.45 13.78
C LYS A 112 0.44 -41.68 13.22
N PRO A 113 -0.25 -40.86 14.01
CA PRO A 113 -1.34 -40.07 13.47
C PRO A 113 -0.78 -39.08 12.44
N PRO A 114 -1.41 -38.92 11.27
CA PRO A 114 -0.92 -38.03 10.21
C PRO A 114 -0.66 -36.60 10.70
N PHE A 115 -1.49 -36.09 11.63
CA PHE A 115 -1.36 -34.75 12.20
C PHE A 115 -0.05 -34.46 12.95
N PHE A 116 0.73 -35.47 13.35
CA PHE A 116 2.01 -35.25 14.03
C PHE A 116 3.06 -34.62 13.11
N ASN A 117 3.00 -34.92 11.81
CA ASN A 117 3.84 -34.24 10.83
C ASN A 117 3.42 -32.78 10.69
N ASP A 118 2.13 -32.51 10.62
CA ASP A 118 1.60 -31.15 10.50
C ASP A 118 1.94 -30.29 11.72
N ILE A 119 1.87 -30.86 12.93
CA ILE A 119 2.30 -30.18 14.16
C ILE A 119 3.80 -29.92 14.13
N ALA A 120 4.62 -30.90 13.74
CA ALA A 120 6.07 -30.73 13.65
C ALA A 120 6.46 -29.68 12.61
N GLU A 121 5.85 -29.70 11.42
CA GLU A 121 6.05 -28.71 10.36
C GLU A 121 5.57 -27.33 10.80
N SER A 122 4.44 -27.25 11.50
CA SER A 122 3.94 -25.97 12.02
C SER A 122 4.86 -25.39 13.08
N ILE A 123 5.44 -26.20 13.96
CA ILE A 123 6.42 -25.76 14.97
C ILE A 123 7.75 -25.39 14.32
N GLU A 124 8.23 -26.19 13.37
CA GLU A 124 9.46 -25.89 12.62
C GLU A 124 9.30 -24.60 11.80
N SER A 125 8.10 -24.27 11.33
CA SER A 125 7.83 -22.98 10.67
C SER A 125 7.87 -21.77 11.62
N MET A 126 7.80 -21.97 12.94
CA MET A 126 7.81 -20.92 13.97
C MET A 126 9.14 -20.84 14.72
N LEU A 127 10.13 -21.66 14.35
CA LEU A 127 11.48 -21.67 14.91
C LEU A 127 12.51 -21.39 13.82
N SER A 128 13.49 -20.54 14.10
CA SER A 128 14.59 -20.32 13.18
C SER A 128 15.42 -21.60 13.03
N ASN A 129 16.16 -21.73 11.91
CA ASN A 129 17.02 -22.89 11.66
C ASN A 129 18.03 -23.17 12.78
N ASP A 130 18.54 -22.10 13.43
CA ASP A 130 19.46 -22.18 14.57
C ASP A 130 18.76 -22.37 15.93
N ARG A 131 17.41 -22.40 15.94
CA ARG A 131 16.53 -22.54 17.11
C ARG A 131 16.73 -21.48 18.19
N LYS A 132 17.35 -20.34 17.87
CA LYS A 132 17.56 -19.22 18.80
C LYS A 132 16.44 -18.19 18.75
N THR A 133 15.68 -18.16 17.67
CA THR A 133 14.59 -17.20 17.45
C THR A 133 13.29 -17.96 17.27
N THR A 134 12.22 -17.43 17.84
CA THR A 134 10.86 -17.93 17.62
C THR A 134 9.96 -16.81 17.17
N LEU A 135 8.99 -17.14 16.32
CA LEU A 135 7.99 -16.22 15.82
C LEU A 135 6.63 -16.49 16.47
N ILE A 136 6.01 -15.44 17.00
CA ILE A 136 4.63 -15.50 17.50
C ILE A 136 3.75 -14.66 16.58
N ILE A 137 2.71 -15.28 16.03
CA ILE A 137 1.73 -14.59 15.18
C ILE A 137 0.53 -14.21 16.02
N VAL A 138 0.32 -12.90 16.20
CA VAL A 138 -0.86 -12.36 16.88
C VAL A 138 -1.89 -11.98 15.83
N GLN A 139 -3.02 -12.69 15.81
CA GLN A 139 -4.13 -12.36 14.92
C GLN A 139 -5.03 -11.32 15.59
N GLU A 140 -5.11 -10.14 14.97
CA GLU A 140 -6.04 -9.09 15.39
C GLU A 140 -7.47 -9.44 14.97
N ASN A 141 -8.44 -8.97 15.74
CA ASN A 141 -9.84 -9.10 15.34
C ASN A 141 -10.08 -8.28 14.07
N LYS A 142 -10.46 -8.97 12.98
CA LYS A 142 -10.68 -8.36 11.66
C LYS A 142 -11.84 -7.34 11.64
N THR A 143 -12.65 -7.25 12.68
CA THR A 143 -13.73 -6.23 12.79
C THR A 143 -13.25 -4.88 13.32
N LEU A 144 -11.99 -4.76 13.75
CA LEU A 144 -11.45 -3.50 14.27
C LEU A 144 -11.39 -2.44 13.16
N SER A 145 -11.78 -1.21 13.49
CA SER A 145 -11.53 -0.07 12.62
C SER A 145 -10.03 0.21 12.53
N LEU A 146 -9.58 0.86 11.44
CA LEU A 146 -8.16 1.22 11.26
C LEU A 146 -7.57 1.99 12.45
N ASN A 147 -8.36 2.86 13.08
CA ASN A 147 -7.93 3.63 14.25
C ASN A 147 -7.76 2.76 15.49
N GLU A 148 -8.64 1.77 15.69
CA GLU A 148 -8.53 0.81 16.79
C GLU A 148 -7.36 -0.13 16.57
N ALA A 149 -7.16 -0.63 15.35
CA ALA A 149 -6.00 -1.45 14.98
C ALA A 149 -4.68 -0.70 15.25
N LYS A 150 -4.59 0.58 14.83
CA LYS A 150 -3.44 1.44 15.16
C LYS A 150 -3.20 1.59 16.65
N ARG A 151 -4.27 1.75 17.44
CA ARG A 151 -4.18 1.83 18.91
C ARG A 151 -3.68 0.52 19.50
N VAL A 152 -4.16 -0.62 19.03
CA VAL A 152 -3.68 -1.95 19.42
C VAL A 152 -2.19 -2.10 19.09
N GLY A 153 -1.76 -1.73 17.88
CA GLY A 153 -0.36 -1.74 17.47
C GLY A 153 0.52 -0.87 18.39
N LYS A 154 0.04 0.29 18.83
CA LYS A 154 0.72 1.13 19.83
C LYS A 154 0.82 0.43 21.19
N GLU A 155 -0.28 -0.10 21.70
CA GLU A 155 -0.32 -0.78 23.01
C GLU A 155 0.59 -2.02 23.03
N LEU A 156 0.66 -2.78 21.92
CA LEU A 156 1.58 -3.90 21.74
C LEU A 156 3.04 -3.46 21.77
N CYS A 157 3.39 -2.39 21.06
CA CYS A 157 4.75 -1.82 21.10
C CYS A 157 5.18 -1.44 22.53
N ILE A 158 4.26 -0.93 23.35
CA ILE A 158 4.54 -0.55 24.75
C ILE A 158 4.75 -1.80 25.60
N LYS A 159 3.80 -2.74 25.57
CA LYS A 159 3.86 -3.97 26.36
C LYS A 159 5.08 -4.84 26.06
N ILE A 160 5.51 -4.89 24.80
CA ILE A 160 6.68 -5.69 24.42
C ILE A 160 7.96 -5.13 25.02
N LYS A 161 8.09 -3.79 25.08
CA LYS A 161 9.23 -3.14 25.76
C LYS A 161 9.22 -3.36 27.27
N GLU A 162 8.05 -3.51 27.88
CA GLU A 162 7.92 -3.80 29.32
C GLU A 162 8.30 -5.25 29.66
N LEU A 163 8.25 -6.17 28.70
CA LEU A 163 8.53 -7.59 28.90
C LEU A 163 9.97 -7.99 28.52
N GLU A 164 10.81 -7.02 28.08
CA GLU A 164 12.13 -7.25 27.48
C GLU A 164 13.22 -7.70 28.48
N ASP A 165 12.90 -7.83 29.77
CA ASP A 165 13.87 -8.11 30.84
C ASP A 165 14.56 -9.49 30.72
N ASP A 166 13.86 -10.51 30.19
CA ASP A 166 14.40 -11.88 30.04
C ASP A 166 14.64 -12.29 28.56
N PHE A 167 14.02 -11.60 27.59
CA PHE A 167 14.06 -11.93 26.17
C PHE A 167 14.08 -10.67 25.31
N HIS A 168 14.95 -10.64 24.28
CA HIS A 168 14.86 -9.62 23.25
C HIS A 168 13.63 -9.89 22.39
N MET A 169 12.64 -9.01 22.46
CA MET A 169 11.39 -9.11 21.70
C MET A 169 11.25 -7.95 20.73
N GLU A 170 10.89 -8.29 19.49
CA GLU A 170 10.64 -7.32 18.43
C GLU A 170 9.24 -7.54 17.87
N ILE A 171 8.62 -6.48 17.37
CA ILE A 171 7.28 -6.55 16.78
C ILE A 171 7.21 -5.81 15.45
N THR A 172 6.48 -6.43 14.52
CA THR A 172 6.13 -5.87 13.22
C THR A 172 4.71 -6.28 12.85
N GLY A 173 4.25 -5.83 11.68
CA GLY A 173 2.91 -6.11 11.15
C GLY A 173 2.14 -4.84 10.81
N GLY A 174 1.02 -4.99 10.10
CA GLY A 174 0.29 -3.87 9.50
C GLY A 174 -0.16 -2.78 10.49
N SER A 175 -0.61 -3.16 11.70
CA SER A 175 -1.04 -2.21 12.74
C SER A 175 0.12 -1.42 13.34
N VAL A 176 1.25 -2.09 13.60
CA VAL A 176 2.49 -1.47 14.09
C VAL A 176 3.10 -0.56 13.04
N ILE A 177 3.17 -1.00 11.78
CA ILE A 177 3.62 -0.19 10.64
C ILE A 177 2.73 1.06 10.52
N SER A 178 1.41 0.88 10.55
CA SER A 178 0.46 2.00 10.48
C SER A 178 0.61 3.00 11.64
N TYR A 179 0.91 2.52 12.84
CA TYR A 179 1.21 3.38 13.99
C TYR A 179 2.53 4.13 13.80
N GLN A 180 3.59 3.45 13.35
CA GLN A 180 4.90 4.09 13.11
C GLN A 180 4.81 5.16 12.01
N ILE A 181 3.99 4.93 10.98
CA ILE A 181 3.71 5.94 9.94
C ILE A 181 3.11 7.21 10.57
N ASP A 182 2.14 7.09 11.48
CA ASP A 182 1.55 8.25 12.16
C ASP A 182 2.57 8.96 13.06
N VAL A 183 3.45 8.22 13.73
CA VAL A 183 4.55 8.79 14.53
C VAL A 183 5.50 9.59 13.65
N LEU A 184 6.00 8.99 12.56
CA LEU A 184 6.91 9.66 11.63
C LEU A 184 6.26 10.85 10.92
N THR A 185 4.96 10.77 10.61
CA THR A 185 4.19 11.89 10.05
C THR A 185 4.18 13.08 11.01
N ASN A 186 3.94 12.82 12.31
CA ASN A 186 3.95 13.87 13.33
C ASN A 186 5.35 14.45 13.57
N GLU A 187 6.39 13.60 13.56
CA GLU A 187 7.79 14.04 13.65
C GLU A 187 8.18 14.88 12.43
N SER A 188 7.85 14.42 11.22
CA SER A 188 8.04 15.13 9.95
C SER A 188 7.47 16.55 10.02
N ASN A 189 6.20 16.69 10.40
CA ASN A 189 5.52 17.99 10.52
C ASN A 189 6.21 18.97 11.46
N ARG A 190 6.77 18.48 12.57
CA ARG A 190 7.44 19.31 13.58
C ARG A 190 8.68 20.02 13.02
N TYR A 191 9.41 19.39 12.09
CA TYR A 191 10.64 19.93 11.52
C TYR A 191 10.43 20.57 10.15
N ILE A 192 9.58 19.98 9.30
CA ILE A 192 9.36 20.44 7.93
C ILE A 192 8.63 21.79 7.91
N THR A 193 7.57 21.94 8.71
CA THR A 193 6.78 23.19 8.69
C THR A 193 7.64 24.41 9.01
N PRO A 194 8.43 24.44 10.12
CA PRO A 194 9.36 25.55 10.36
C PRO A 194 10.45 25.67 9.30
N GLY A 195 10.97 24.55 8.79
CA GLY A 195 11.98 24.52 7.74
C GLY A 195 11.56 25.25 6.46
N ILE A 196 10.31 25.04 6.02
CA ILE A 196 9.77 25.72 4.84
C ILE A 196 9.65 27.24 5.08
N PHE A 197 9.13 27.65 6.23
CA PHE A 197 9.06 29.07 6.60
C PHE A 197 10.44 29.72 6.56
N ILE A 198 11.46 29.08 7.13
CA ILE A 198 12.84 29.57 7.15
C ILE A 198 13.39 29.68 5.71
N ALA A 199 13.21 28.64 4.89
CA ALA A 199 13.68 28.65 3.50
C ALA A 199 13.08 29.79 2.69
N ILE A 200 11.77 30.02 2.82
CA ILE A 200 11.06 31.11 2.15
C ILE A 200 11.53 32.47 2.66
N ILE A 201 11.65 32.63 3.99
CA ILE A 201 12.19 33.84 4.62
C ILE A 201 13.56 34.17 4.03
N LEU A 202 14.46 33.20 3.92
CA LEU A 202 15.81 33.38 3.38
C LEU A 202 15.78 33.86 1.92
N ILE A 203 14.96 33.25 1.06
CA ILE A 203 14.86 33.64 -0.35
C ILE A 203 14.26 35.04 -0.50
N LEU A 204 13.19 35.34 0.24
CA LEU A 204 12.57 36.66 0.24
C LEU A 204 13.52 37.73 0.81
N LEU A 205 14.32 37.40 1.82
CA LEU A 205 15.38 38.27 2.36
C LEU A 205 16.43 38.60 1.31
N ILE A 206 16.97 37.58 0.62
CA ILE A 206 18.00 37.74 -0.41
C ILE A 206 17.48 38.65 -1.54
N HIS A 207 16.23 38.46 -1.95
CA HIS A 207 15.64 39.16 -3.09
C HIS A 207 15.13 40.57 -2.75
N PHE A 208 14.21 40.69 -1.78
CA PHE A 208 13.53 41.96 -1.50
C PHE A 208 14.29 42.87 -0.54
N ARG A 209 15.15 42.30 0.33
CA ARG A 209 16.00 43.02 1.30
C ARG A 209 15.27 44.07 2.14
N ARG A 210 13.95 43.93 2.32
CA ARG A 210 13.09 44.83 3.10
C ARG A 210 12.11 44.00 3.91
N ILE A 211 12.13 44.22 5.23
CA ILE A 211 11.35 43.48 6.24
C ILE A 211 9.85 43.42 5.90
N SER A 212 9.26 44.52 5.43
CA SER A 212 7.84 44.58 5.08
C SER A 212 7.44 43.62 3.94
N TYR A 213 8.36 43.34 3.01
CA TYR A 213 8.10 42.45 1.87
C TYR A 213 8.38 40.98 2.19
N ILE A 214 8.77 40.68 3.43
CA ILE A 214 9.01 39.32 3.91
C ILE A 214 7.86 38.91 4.83
N PHE A 215 7.55 39.74 5.83
CA PHE A 215 6.51 39.40 6.81
C PHE A 215 5.10 39.43 6.23
N LEU A 216 4.81 40.33 5.28
CA LEU A 216 3.44 40.43 4.76
C LEU A 216 3.01 39.18 3.96
N PRO A 217 3.81 38.66 2.99
CA PRO A 217 3.51 37.39 2.34
C PRO A 217 3.31 36.25 3.34
N LEU A 218 4.14 36.17 4.39
CA LEU A 218 4.06 35.11 5.39
C LEU A 218 2.80 35.19 6.25
N ILE A 219 2.31 36.40 6.56
CA ILE A 219 1.04 36.59 7.26
C ILE A 219 -0.12 36.14 6.36
N CYS A 220 -0.15 36.60 5.10
CA CYS A 220 -1.16 36.18 4.13
C CYS A 220 -1.22 34.67 3.96
N LEU A 221 -0.04 34.06 3.92
CA LEU A 221 0.12 32.64 3.83
C LEU A 221 -0.40 31.90 5.07
N SER A 222 -0.05 32.38 6.25
CA SER A 222 -0.51 31.81 7.52
C SER A 222 -2.04 31.84 7.61
N ILE A 223 -2.67 32.93 7.20
CA ILE A 223 -4.13 33.04 7.10
C ILE A 223 -4.69 31.97 6.16
N SER A 224 -4.08 31.80 4.98
CA SER A 224 -4.53 30.83 3.98
C SER A 224 -4.40 29.38 4.46
N ILE A 225 -3.34 29.06 5.22
CA ILE A 225 -3.14 27.74 5.83
C ILE A 225 -4.15 27.48 6.94
N VAL A 226 -4.45 28.48 7.77
CA VAL A 226 -5.50 28.35 8.80
C VAL A 226 -6.85 28.08 8.15
N TRP A 227 -7.19 28.78 7.06
CA TRP A 227 -8.43 28.53 6.31
C TRP A 227 -8.45 27.15 5.66
N LEU A 228 -7.33 26.69 5.10
CA LEU A 228 -7.19 25.35 4.54
C LEU A 228 -7.52 24.27 5.56
N PHE A 229 -6.81 24.26 6.70
CA PHE A 229 -7.00 23.23 7.73
C PHE A 229 -8.35 23.39 8.44
N GLY A 230 -8.88 24.61 8.54
CA GLY A 230 -10.26 24.86 8.96
C GLY A 230 -11.26 24.15 8.04
N SER A 231 -11.12 24.29 6.72
CA SER A 231 -11.96 23.60 5.74
C SER A 231 -11.80 22.08 5.79
N MET A 232 -10.59 21.58 6.02
CA MET A 232 -10.34 20.14 6.22
C MET A 232 -11.19 19.58 7.38
N VAL A 233 -11.23 20.28 8.51
CA VAL A 233 -12.05 19.91 9.67
C VAL A 233 -13.55 20.01 9.36
N LEU A 234 -13.99 21.08 8.69
CA LEU A 234 -15.39 21.27 8.30
C LEU A 234 -15.91 20.17 7.37
N PHE A 235 -15.05 19.63 6.50
CA PHE A 235 -15.40 18.52 5.62
C PHE A 235 -15.27 17.14 6.28
N GLY A 236 -14.89 17.07 7.56
CA GLY A 236 -14.66 15.80 8.25
C GLY A 236 -13.47 14.99 7.70
N MET A 237 -12.53 15.66 7.03
CA MET A 237 -11.34 15.02 6.48
C MET A 237 -10.29 14.83 7.57
N LYS A 238 -9.66 13.64 7.60
CA LYS A 238 -8.60 13.32 8.56
C LYS A 238 -7.24 13.76 8.01
N PHE A 239 -6.41 14.33 8.87
CA PHE A 239 -5.00 14.58 8.57
C PHE A 239 -4.25 13.25 8.40
N ASN A 240 -3.40 13.16 7.38
CA ASN A 240 -2.62 11.97 7.04
C ASN A 240 -1.23 12.36 6.47
N ALA A 241 -0.39 11.38 6.15
CA ALA A 241 0.95 11.62 5.57
C ALA A 241 0.91 12.49 4.28
N MET A 242 -0.10 12.31 3.42
CA MET A 242 -0.24 13.14 2.21
C MET A 242 -0.56 14.61 2.54
N SER A 243 -1.21 14.86 3.68
CA SER A 243 -1.59 16.21 4.11
C SER A 243 -0.38 17.07 4.44
N VAL A 244 0.77 16.47 4.79
CA VAL A 244 2.05 17.17 5.03
C VAL A 244 2.48 17.97 3.79
N ALA A 245 2.27 17.40 2.60
CA ALA A 245 2.62 18.04 1.33
C ALA A 245 1.76 19.27 0.97
N LEU A 246 0.60 19.48 1.63
CA LEU A 246 -0.24 20.66 1.40
C LEU A 246 0.44 21.96 1.82
N ILE A 247 1.26 21.90 2.87
CA ILE A 247 1.94 23.07 3.44
C ILE A 247 2.93 23.66 2.43
N PRO A 248 3.96 22.92 1.93
CA PRO A 248 4.90 23.46 0.95
C PRO A 248 4.21 23.89 -0.35
N LEU A 249 3.12 23.21 -0.73
CA LEU A 249 2.36 23.52 -1.95
C LEU A 249 1.68 24.88 -1.89
N ILE A 250 0.93 25.16 -0.81
CA ILE A 250 0.31 26.47 -0.59
C ILE A 250 1.39 27.51 -0.31
N MET A 251 2.48 27.11 0.34
CA MET A 251 3.62 27.97 0.61
C MET A 251 4.30 28.53 -0.63
N GLY A 252 4.70 27.65 -1.54
CA GLY A 252 5.31 28.07 -2.79
C GLY A 252 4.36 28.94 -3.61
N LEU A 253 3.17 28.40 -3.94
CA LEU A 253 2.19 29.09 -4.79
C LEU A 253 1.62 30.37 -4.18
N GLY A 254 1.40 30.40 -2.86
CA GLY A 254 0.86 31.56 -2.17
C GLY A 254 1.86 32.72 -2.16
N VAL A 255 3.14 32.42 -1.96
CA VAL A 255 4.20 33.43 -2.04
C VAL A 255 4.36 33.96 -3.46
N ASP A 256 4.16 33.11 -4.48
CA ASP A 256 4.23 33.52 -5.89
C ASP A 256 3.26 34.68 -6.20
N TYR A 257 2.03 34.60 -5.69
CA TYR A 257 1.02 35.66 -5.81
C TYR A 257 1.49 36.99 -5.21
N SER A 258 2.02 36.95 -4.00
CA SER A 258 2.59 38.11 -3.33
C SER A 258 3.78 38.70 -4.11
N VAL A 259 4.70 37.84 -4.58
CA VAL A 259 5.89 38.24 -5.36
C VAL A 259 5.49 38.97 -6.63
N HIS A 260 4.54 38.42 -7.40
CA HIS A 260 4.08 39.02 -8.65
C HIS A 260 3.35 40.36 -8.42
N LEU A 261 2.48 40.43 -7.40
CA LEU A 261 1.78 41.66 -7.03
C LEU A 261 2.79 42.75 -6.63
N PHE A 262 3.76 42.41 -5.77
CA PHE A 262 4.77 43.36 -5.29
C PHE A 262 5.72 43.82 -6.39
N TYR A 263 6.16 42.90 -7.25
CA TYR A 263 7.07 43.22 -8.34
C TYR A 263 6.44 44.27 -9.26
N ASN A 264 5.18 44.07 -9.65
CA ASN A 264 4.47 45.03 -10.50
C ASN A 264 4.14 46.33 -9.75
N TYR A 265 3.71 46.26 -8.49
CA TYR A 265 3.44 47.45 -7.68
C TYR A 265 4.68 48.35 -7.57
N ARG A 266 5.87 47.77 -7.37
CA ARG A 266 7.12 48.51 -7.34
C ARG A 266 7.51 49.06 -8.71
N ALA A 267 7.26 48.31 -9.78
CA ALA A 267 7.49 48.80 -11.14
C ALA A 267 6.62 50.03 -11.45
N GLU A 268 5.34 50.01 -11.09
CA GLU A 268 4.44 51.15 -11.29
C GLU A 268 4.81 52.36 -10.41
N LEU A 269 5.20 52.14 -9.15
CA LEU A 269 5.76 53.22 -8.31
C LEU A 269 7.04 53.83 -8.89
N SER A 270 7.90 53.02 -9.51
CA SER A 270 9.14 53.51 -10.14
C SER A 270 8.90 54.40 -11.36
N LYS A 271 7.74 54.26 -12.00
CA LYS A 271 7.27 55.17 -13.06
C LYS A 271 6.66 56.47 -12.52
N GLY A 272 6.68 56.68 -11.20
CA GLY A 272 6.15 57.89 -10.55
C GLY A 272 4.65 57.84 -10.22
N MET A 273 3.99 56.68 -10.33
CA MET A 273 2.58 56.56 -9.93
C MET A 273 2.40 56.74 -8.42
N LYS A 274 1.24 57.29 -8.01
CA LYS A 274 0.82 57.34 -6.60
C LYS A 274 0.50 55.93 -6.08
N PRO A 275 0.66 55.64 -4.78
CA PRO A 275 0.40 54.30 -4.22
C PRO A 275 -0.98 53.71 -4.56
N LEU A 276 -2.04 54.53 -4.54
CA LEU A 276 -3.39 54.07 -4.88
C LEU A 276 -3.52 53.64 -6.35
N ASP A 277 -2.96 54.42 -7.26
CA ASP A 277 -3.03 54.14 -8.69
C ASP A 277 -2.12 52.98 -9.07
N ALA A 278 -0.95 52.89 -8.43
CA ALA A 278 -0.01 51.80 -8.60
C ALA A 278 -0.60 50.44 -8.17
N ILE A 279 -1.27 50.36 -7.01
CA ILE A 279 -1.87 49.10 -6.54
C ILE A 279 -3.09 48.70 -7.39
N LYS A 280 -3.96 49.66 -7.76
CA LYS A 280 -5.09 49.40 -8.68
C LYS A 280 -4.62 48.87 -10.04
N THR A 281 -3.60 49.52 -10.60
CA THR A 281 -2.99 49.09 -11.87
C THR A 281 -2.36 47.71 -11.74
N SER A 282 -1.75 47.40 -10.59
CA SER A 282 -1.16 46.09 -10.34
C SER A 282 -2.19 44.98 -10.23
N ILE A 283 -3.29 45.21 -9.51
CA ILE A 283 -4.41 44.26 -9.45
C ILE A 283 -5.01 44.03 -10.84
N LYS A 284 -5.20 45.09 -11.63
CA LYS A 284 -5.74 44.95 -12.99
C LYS A 284 -4.81 44.15 -13.92
N ASN A 285 -3.53 44.50 -13.93
CA ASN A 285 -2.56 43.94 -14.88
C ASN A 285 -2.10 42.54 -14.50
N VAL A 286 -1.84 42.30 -13.21
CA VAL A 286 -1.31 41.03 -12.71
C VAL A 286 -2.43 40.12 -12.19
N GLY A 287 -3.47 40.69 -11.57
CA GLY A 287 -4.56 39.93 -10.99
C GLY A 287 -5.35 39.11 -12.01
N THR A 288 -5.43 39.55 -13.27
CA THR A 288 -6.05 38.75 -14.35
C THR A 288 -5.25 37.46 -14.61
N ALA A 289 -3.92 37.56 -14.69
CA ALA A 289 -3.04 36.41 -14.86
C ALA A 289 -3.09 35.50 -13.62
N MET A 290 -3.08 36.08 -12.42
CA MET A 290 -3.18 35.33 -11.15
C MET A 290 -4.52 34.60 -11.03
N PHE A 291 -5.64 35.24 -11.39
CA PHE A 291 -6.96 34.60 -11.37
C PHE A 291 -7.03 33.44 -12.35
N LEU A 292 -6.53 33.65 -13.58
CA LEU A 292 -6.50 32.59 -14.59
C LEU A 292 -5.64 31.43 -14.14
N ALA A 293 -4.44 31.70 -13.61
CA ALA A 293 -3.56 30.70 -13.02
C ALA A 293 -4.29 29.94 -11.90
N THR A 294 -4.83 30.64 -10.90
CA THR A 294 -5.61 30.08 -9.78
C THR A 294 -6.72 29.16 -10.27
N LEU A 295 -7.51 29.61 -11.26
CA LEU A 295 -8.62 28.85 -11.82
C LEU A 295 -8.13 27.58 -12.52
N THR A 296 -7.13 27.68 -13.40
CA THR A 296 -6.57 26.51 -14.11
C THR A 296 -5.92 25.51 -13.16
N THR A 297 -5.20 26.01 -12.15
CA THR A 297 -4.55 25.18 -11.13
C THR A 297 -5.59 24.50 -10.24
N SER A 298 -6.65 25.20 -9.85
CA SER A 298 -7.76 24.61 -9.08
C SER A 298 -8.47 23.51 -9.87
N ILE A 299 -8.76 23.74 -11.15
CA ILE A 299 -9.34 22.72 -12.05
C ILE A 299 -8.41 21.50 -12.15
N SER A 300 -7.09 21.74 -12.22
CA SER A 300 -6.09 20.68 -12.24
C SER A 300 -6.14 19.81 -11.00
N PHE A 301 -6.26 20.40 -9.82
CA PHE A 301 -6.39 19.64 -8.56
C PHE A 301 -7.74 18.95 -8.42
N LEU A 302 -8.83 19.56 -8.88
CA LEU A 302 -10.16 18.95 -8.88
C LEU A 302 -10.25 17.73 -9.81
N SER A 303 -9.31 17.53 -10.73
CA SER A 303 -9.22 16.29 -11.51
C SER A 303 -9.03 15.04 -10.62
N PHE A 304 -8.46 15.21 -9.42
CA PHE A 304 -8.30 14.13 -8.45
C PHE A 304 -9.62 13.61 -7.87
N LEU A 305 -10.74 14.33 -8.04
CA LEU A 305 -12.07 13.83 -7.63
C LEU A 305 -12.44 12.50 -8.30
N ASN A 306 -11.87 12.21 -9.48
CA ASN A 306 -12.07 10.96 -10.19
C ASN A 306 -11.22 9.79 -9.64
N SER A 307 -10.37 10.02 -8.63
CA SER A 307 -9.57 8.96 -8.01
C SER A 307 -10.45 8.02 -7.16
N SER A 308 -10.19 6.72 -7.26
CA SER A 308 -10.78 5.70 -6.40
C SER A 308 -10.24 5.75 -4.97
N ILE A 309 -9.14 6.46 -4.73
CA ILE A 309 -8.48 6.55 -3.42
C ILE A 309 -8.91 7.82 -2.68
N PRO A 310 -9.67 7.72 -1.56
CA PRO A 310 -10.21 8.89 -0.86
C PRO A 310 -9.15 9.92 -0.41
N PRO A 311 -7.97 9.51 0.13
CA PRO A 311 -6.91 10.46 0.43
C PRO A 311 -6.48 11.36 -0.75
N ILE A 312 -6.40 10.82 -1.97
CA ILE A 312 -6.03 11.58 -3.17
C ILE A 312 -7.14 12.58 -3.53
N ARG A 313 -8.41 12.18 -3.42
CA ARG A 313 -9.56 13.08 -3.63
C ARG A 313 -9.53 14.26 -2.65
N ASN A 314 -9.33 13.96 -1.37
CA ASN A 314 -9.28 14.97 -0.31
C ASN A 314 -8.11 15.94 -0.54
N PHE A 315 -6.94 15.42 -0.91
CA PHE A 315 -5.77 16.22 -1.26
C PHE A 315 -6.10 17.21 -2.40
N GLY A 316 -6.75 16.76 -3.47
CA GLY A 316 -7.17 17.63 -4.58
C GLY A 316 -8.14 18.74 -4.18
N ILE A 317 -9.16 18.42 -3.38
CA ILE A 317 -10.11 19.40 -2.86
C ILE A 317 -9.39 20.46 -2.03
N LEU A 318 -8.53 20.02 -1.11
CA LEU A 318 -7.78 20.92 -0.23
C LEU A 318 -6.81 21.81 -1.02
N CYS A 319 -6.07 21.27 -1.99
CA CYS A 319 -5.21 22.07 -2.85
C CYS A 319 -5.98 23.17 -3.62
N ALA A 320 -7.14 22.83 -4.20
CA ALA A 320 -7.97 23.79 -4.91
C ALA A 320 -8.42 24.94 -3.99
N PHE A 321 -8.93 24.62 -2.79
CA PHE A 321 -9.31 25.64 -1.80
C PHE A 321 -8.11 26.45 -1.31
N GLY A 322 -7.00 25.80 -0.99
CA GLY A 322 -5.80 26.45 -0.45
C GLY A 322 -5.24 27.53 -1.37
N ILE A 323 -5.16 27.24 -2.66
CA ILE A 323 -4.66 28.19 -3.67
C ILE A 323 -5.67 29.30 -3.92
N PHE A 324 -6.96 28.96 -3.94
CA PHE A 324 -8.02 29.95 -4.04
C PHE A 324 -8.04 30.91 -2.84
N TYR A 325 -7.83 30.41 -1.62
CA TYR A 325 -7.66 31.22 -0.41
C TYR A 325 -6.43 32.11 -0.51
N ALA A 326 -5.28 31.56 -0.92
CA ALA A 326 -4.06 32.35 -1.11
C ALA A 326 -4.25 33.49 -2.12
N PHE A 327 -4.94 33.24 -3.23
CA PHE A 327 -5.30 34.26 -4.20
C PHE A 327 -6.19 35.36 -3.60
N ILE A 328 -7.28 34.97 -2.91
CA ILE A 328 -8.21 35.92 -2.27
C ILE A 328 -7.47 36.79 -1.26
N VAL A 329 -6.70 36.17 -0.35
CA VAL A 329 -5.97 36.90 0.70
C VAL A 329 -4.95 37.85 0.09
N THR A 330 -4.26 37.46 -0.99
CA THR A 330 -3.31 38.33 -1.70
C THR A 330 -3.98 39.54 -2.37
N VAL A 331 -5.04 39.32 -3.14
CA VAL A 331 -5.68 40.42 -3.89
C VAL A 331 -6.47 41.35 -2.97
N THR A 332 -6.92 40.86 -1.82
CA THR A 332 -7.70 41.66 -0.85
C THR A 332 -6.85 42.18 0.29
N PHE A 333 -6.51 41.30 1.26
CA PHE A 333 -5.84 41.67 2.49
C PHE A 333 -4.43 42.21 2.23
N GLU A 334 -3.61 41.52 1.44
CA GLU A 334 -2.24 41.96 1.16
C GLU A 334 -2.24 43.32 0.46
N ALA A 335 -2.96 43.45 -0.65
CA ALA A 335 -3.06 44.70 -1.40
C ALA A 335 -3.53 45.88 -0.53
N ALA A 336 -4.52 45.66 0.35
CA ALA A 336 -5.01 46.68 1.28
C ALA A 336 -3.95 47.09 2.30
N VAL A 337 -3.26 46.14 2.92
CA VAL A 337 -2.20 46.42 3.90
C VAL A 337 -1.03 47.17 3.24
N VAL A 338 -0.60 46.74 2.05
CA VAL A 338 0.46 47.43 1.30
C VAL A 338 0.10 48.90 1.04
N TYR A 339 -1.12 49.15 0.57
CA TYR A 339 -1.61 50.51 0.36
C TYR A 339 -1.60 51.32 1.67
N LEU A 340 -2.11 50.74 2.77
CA LEU A 340 -2.16 51.43 4.07
C LEU A 340 -0.77 51.78 4.61
N LEU A 341 0.23 50.93 4.37
CA LEU A 341 1.62 51.14 4.78
C LEU A 341 2.32 52.23 3.95
N ASP A 342 1.99 52.35 2.65
CA ASP A 342 2.69 53.25 1.74
C ASP A 342 1.98 54.58 1.50
N LYS A 343 0.67 54.69 1.78
CA LYS A 343 -0.11 55.93 1.56
C LYS A 343 0.45 57.17 2.28
N LYS A 344 1.17 56.98 3.39
CA LYS A 344 1.76 58.06 4.19
C LYS A 344 3.21 58.41 3.81
N LYS A 345 3.85 57.63 2.93
CA LYS A 345 5.29 57.80 2.61
C LYS A 345 5.46 58.78 1.44
N LYS A 346 6.23 59.86 1.67
CA LYS A 346 6.56 60.87 0.63
C LYS A 346 7.46 60.32 -0.50
N LYS A 347 8.28 59.29 -0.22
CA LYS A 347 9.03 58.50 -1.20
C LYS A 347 8.95 57.02 -0.80
N VAL A 348 8.20 56.22 -1.53
CA VAL A 348 8.03 54.78 -1.25
C VAL A 348 9.23 53.96 -1.75
N VAL A 349 9.83 54.40 -2.86
CA VAL A 349 10.99 53.76 -3.51
C VAL A 349 12.24 54.60 -3.25
N SER A 350 13.22 54.04 -2.54
CA SER A 350 14.59 54.56 -2.55
C SER A 350 15.17 54.37 -3.95
N SER A 351 15.84 55.40 -4.47
CA SER A 351 16.70 55.34 -5.65
C SER A 351 17.95 54.49 -5.34
N ASP A 352 17.77 53.22 -4.99
CA ASP A 352 18.87 52.26 -5.00
C ASP A 352 19.12 51.87 -6.45
N GLY A 353 19.93 52.70 -7.11
CA GLY A 353 20.33 52.66 -8.51
C GLY A 353 21.16 51.43 -8.93
N LYS A 354 20.83 50.24 -8.43
CA LYS A 354 21.46 48.97 -8.83
C LYS A 354 20.46 47.84 -9.11
N LYS A 355 19.20 48.15 -9.44
CA LYS A 355 18.11 47.17 -9.65
C LYS A 355 17.84 46.82 -11.12
N LEU A 356 18.91 46.59 -11.90
CA LEU A 356 18.86 46.25 -13.33
C LEU A 356 19.57 44.91 -13.68
N SER A 357 20.04 44.12 -12.71
CA SER A 357 20.85 42.93 -13.03
C SER A 357 20.02 41.75 -13.57
N LEU A 358 18.88 41.42 -12.96
CA LEU A 358 18.03 40.30 -13.40
C LEU A 358 17.27 40.64 -14.70
N GLU A 359 16.74 41.85 -14.83
CA GLU A 359 16.10 42.30 -16.08
C GLU A 359 17.08 42.30 -17.26
N LYS A 360 18.30 42.82 -17.07
CA LYS A 360 19.37 42.74 -18.08
C LYS A 360 19.74 41.29 -18.38
N GLY A 361 19.89 40.46 -17.35
CA GLY A 361 20.20 39.04 -17.50
C GLY A 361 19.13 38.29 -18.30
N MET A 362 17.85 38.52 -17.99
CA MET A 362 16.73 37.93 -18.72
C MET A 362 16.60 38.46 -20.14
N ARG A 363 16.91 39.74 -20.39
CA ARG A 363 16.98 40.29 -21.76
C ARG A 363 18.08 39.61 -22.58
N ILE A 364 19.29 39.48 -22.02
CA ILE A 364 20.42 38.77 -22.67
C ILE A 364 20.08 37.30 -22.90
N PHE A 365 19.46 36.64 -21.93
CA PHE A 365 19.03 35.25 -22.06
C PHE A 365 17.97 35.09 -23.15
N SER A 366 16.95 35.94 -23.16
CA SER A 366 15.90 35.92 -24.18
C SER A 366 16.45 36.17 -25.58
N SER A 367 17.38 37.12 -25.75
CA SER A 367 18.00 37.38 -27.06
C SER A 367 18.87 36.21 -27.52
N PHE A 368 19.61 35.57 -26.61
CA PHE A 368 20.35 34.34 -26.89
C PHE A 368 19.43 33.20 -27.35
N VAL A 369 18.32 32.97 -26.65
CA VAL A 369 17.33 31.94 -27.00
C VAL A 369 16.71 32.22 -28.37
N LEU A 370 16.35 33.48 -28.66
CA LEU A 370 15.80 33.87 -29.96
C LEU A 370 16.81 33.67 -31.10
N LYS A 371 18.07 34.08 -30.91
CA LYS A 371 19.14 33.92 -31.91
C LYS A 371 19.42 32.44 -32.22
N ASN A 372 19.35 31.58 -31.21
CA ASN A 372 19.66 30.15 -31.33
C ASN A 372 18.40 29.26 -31.35
N GLY A 373 17.22 29.80 -31.65
CA GLY A 373 15.94 29.11 -31.45
C GLY A 373 15.83 27.74 -32.13
N LYS A 374 16.42 27.56 -33.32
CA LYS A 374 16.45 26.25 -34.01
C LYS A 374 17.21 25.20 -33.20
N PHE A 375 18.39 25.56 -32.69
CA PHE A 375 19.21 24.65 -31.87
C PHE A 375 18.51 24.32 -30.56
N VAL A 376 17.89 25.30 -29.91
CA VAL A 376 17.10 25.11 -28.68
C VAL A 376 15.98 24.10 -28.90
N VAL A 377 15.19 24.24 -29.96
CA VAL A 377 14.09 23.30 -30.27
C VAL A 377 14.62 21.88 -30.55
N ILE A 378 15.70 21.74 -31.32
CA ILE A 378 16.31 20.42 -31.60
C ILE A 378 16.80 19.76 -30.32
N PHE A 379 17.55 20.50 -29.50
CA PHE A 379 18.08 20.02 -28.22
C PHE A 379 16.96 19.53 -27.29
N LEU A 380 15.90 20.34 -27.14
CA LEU A 380 14.76 19.98 -26.30
C LEU A 380 13.98 18.78 -26.85
N THR A 381 13.90 18.64 -28.17
CA THR A 381 13.26 17.48 -28.80
C THR A 381 14.04 16.20 -28.50
N LEU A 382 15.37 16.23 -28.61
CA LEU A 382 16.23 15.09 -28.26
C LEU A 382 16.08 14.68 -26.79
N ILE A 383 16.12 15.66 -25.88
CA ILE A 383 15.88 15.42 -24.45
C ILE A 383 14.50 14.80 -24.22
N THR A 384 13.47 15.31 -24.89
CA THR A 384 12.11 14.80 -24.76
C THR A 384 12.00 13.36 -25.23
N ILE A 385 12.71 12.95 -26.29
CA ILE A 385 12.74 11.56 -26.75
C ILE A 385 13.36 10.64 -25.68
N ILE A 386 14.45 11.07 -25.03
CA ILE A 386 15.11 10.30 -23.95
C ILE A 386 14.15 10.11 -22.76
N PHE A 387 13.50 11.17 -22.31
CA PHE A 387 12.54 11.09 -21.21
C PHE A 387 11.30 10.29 -21.59
N LEU A 388 10.82 10.40 -22.84
CA LEU A 388 9.68 9.62 -23.33
C LEU A 388 10.00 8.11 -23.35
N TYR A 389 11.21 7.73 -23.77
CA TYR A 389 11.66 6.34 -23.68
C TYR A 389 11.79 5.85 -22.23
N SER A 390 12.24 6.71 -21.33
CA SER A 390 12.33 6.40 -19.89
C SER A 390 10.95 6.25 -19.26
N ALA A 391 9.98 7.06 -19.69
CA ALA A 391 8.62 7.07 -19.19
C ALA A 391 7.87 5.74 -19.42
N THR A 392 8.22 4.98 -20.48
CA THR A 392 7.58 3.68 -20.76
C THR A 392 8.03 2.55 -19.82
N LYS A 393 9.10 2.77 -19.04
CA LYS A 393 9.68 1.77 -18.14
C LYS A 393 9.38 2.02 -16.66
N VAL A 394 8.51 2.98 -16.36
CA VAL A 394 8.18 3.35 -14.98
C VAL A 394 7.45 2.20 -14.27
N ASN A 395 7.95 1.84 -13.09
CA ASN A 395 7.33 0.84 -12.23
C ASN A 395 6.28 1.48 -11.30
N TYR A 396 5.27 0.72 -10.91
CA TYR A 396 4.21 1.16 -10.00
C TYR A 396 4.30 0.40 -8.69
N SER A 397 3.96 1.06 -7.59
CA SER A 397 3.95 0.42 -6.28
C SER A 397 2.83 0.97 -5.38
N PHE A 398 2.16 0.07 -4.67
CA PHE A 398 1.17 0.42 -3.66
C PHE A 398 1.43 -0.42 -2.41
N SER A 399 2.27 0.10 -1.52
CA SER A 399 2.69 -0.57 -0.29
C SER A 399 2.73 0.44 0.85
N MET A 400 2.26 0.04 2.03
CA MET A 400 2.34 0.86 3.24
C MET A 400 3.77 0.84 3.80
N GLU A 401 4.52 -0.24 3.55
CA GLU A 401 5.91 -0.40 3.96
C GLU A 401 6.80 0.71 3.37
N GLU A 402 6.53 1.17 2.14
CA GLU A 402 7.28 2.25 1.50
C GLU A 402 7.23 3.58 2.27
N PHE A 403 6.23 3.80 3.14
CA PHE A 403 6.14 5.01 3.96
C PHE A 403 7.15 5.03 5.12
N LEU A 404 7.71 3.87 5.48
CA LEU A 404 8.72 3.75 6.53
C LEU A 404 10.12 3.60 5.92
N PRO A 405 11.15 4.25 6.49
CA PRO A 405 12.52 3.88 6.19
C PRO A 405 12.81 2.41 6.51
N GLU A 406 13.64 1.79 5.69
CA GLU A 406 14.17 0.43 5.91
C GLU A 406 14.85 0.29 7.28
N ASN A 407 15.41 1.38 7.81
CA ASN A 407 16.09 1.40 9.09
C ASN A 407 15.18 1.42 10.34
N THR A 408 13.85 1.53 10.18
CA THR A 408 12.92 1.55 11.32
C THR A 408 12.86 0.18 12.01
N PRO A 409 12.55 0.13 13.32
CA PRO A 409 12.44 -1.14 14.04
C PRO A 409 11.47 -2.12 13.39
N ALA A 410 10.27 -1.67 12.98
CA ALA A 410 9.30 -2.59 12.36
C ALA A 410 9.77 -3.15 11.03
N MET A 411 10.46 -2.35 10.20
CA MET A 411 10.98 -2.82 8.90
C MET A 411 12.15 -3.79 9.08
N LYS A 412 13.09 -3.51 9.99
CA LYS A 412 14.17 -4.46 10.33
C LYS A 412 13.62 -5.77 10.86
N THR A 413 12.61 -5.71 11.73
CA THR A 413 11.95 -6.92 12.25
C THR A 413 11.20 -7.65 11.14
N LEU A 414 10.53 -6.95 10.22
CA LEU A 414 9.87 -7.57 9.06
C LEU A 414 10.87 -8.29 8.16
N GLU A 415 12.02 -7.67 7.88
CA GLU A 415 13.11 -8.27 7.11
C GLU A 415 13.68 -9.51 7.82
N LYS A 416 13.92 -9.44 9.13
CA LYS A 416 14.33 -10.60 9.94
C LYS A 416 13.30 -11.73 9.88
N VAL A 417 12.00 -11.41 9.97
CA VAL A 417 10.92 -12.40 9.86
C VAL A 417 10.93 -13.06 8.48
N SER A 418 11.08 -12.28 7.42
CA SER A 418 11.17 -12.79 6.04
C SER A 418 12.38 -13.71 5.84
N ASN A 419 13.53 -13.34 6.40
CA ASN A 419 14.79 -14.09 6.24
C ASN A 419 14.86 -15.36 7.11
N LEU A 420 14.44 -15.27 8.37
CA LEU A 420 14.53 -16.37 9.34
C LEU A 420 13.34 -17.31 9.29
N PHE A 421 12.16 -16.83 8.87
CA PHE A 421 10.93 -17.60 8.80
C PHE A 421 10.23 -17.45 7.44
N PRO A 422 10.86 -17.86 6.32
CA PRO A 422 10.26 -17.72 4.98
C PRO A 422 8.88 -18.38 4.87
N SER A 423 8.69 -19.51 5.55
CA SER A 423 7.44 -20.27 5.57
C SER A 423 6.34 -19.66 6.45
N ALA A 424 6.69 -18.71 7.32
CA ALA A 424 5.74 -17.98 8.17
C ALA A 424 5.33 -16.63 7.56
N SER A 425 6.12 -16.10 6.62
CA SER A 425 5.70 -15.05 5.68
C SER A 425 4.69 -15.62 4.67
N ARG A 426 3.56 -16.13 5.17
CA ARG A 426 2.52 -16.77 4.37
C ARG A 426 1.77 -15.67 3.63
N MET A 427 2.10 -15.53 2.36
CA MET A 427 1.30 -14.76 1.42
C MET A 427 0.15 -15.66 0.97
N GLU A 428 -1.06 -15.36 1.40
CA GLU A 428 -2.25 -16.14 1.07
C GLU A 428 -3.15 -15.37 0.12
N GLU A 429 -3.51 -16.00 -0.99
CA GLU A 429 -4.61 -15.56 -1.84
C GLU A 429 -5.85 -16.43 -1.61
N TYR A 430 -6.98 -15.93 -2.06
CA TYR A 430 -8.28 -16.50 -1.83
C TYR A 430 -9.07 -16.59 -3.14
N ILE A 431 -9.71 -17.72 -3.38
CA ILE A 431 -10.71 -17.87 -4.44
C ILE A 431 -12.04 -18.18 -3.76
N LEU A 432 -12.98 -17.24 -3.86
CA LEU A 432 -14.30 -17.32 -3.25
C LEU A 432 -15.32 -17.81 -4.27
N PHE A 433 -15.98 -18.93 -3.97
CA PHE A 433 -17.14 -19.44 -4.68
C PHE A 433 -18.40 -19.04 -3.90
N GLU A 434 -19.32 -18.28 -4.51
CA GLU A 434 -20.59 -17.82 -3.92
C GLU A 434 -21.77 -18.40 -4.70
N GLY A 435 -22.67 -19.13 -4.04
CA GLY A 435 -23.83 -19.78 -4.67
C GLY A 435 -24.12 -21.15 -4.05
N ASP A 436 -24.79 -22.04 -4.77
CA ASP A 436 -25.06 -23.39 -4.27
C ASP A 436 -23.78 -24.27 -4.30
N ILE A 437 -23.13 -24.37 -3.15
CA ILE A 437 -21.93 -25.21 -2.96
C ILE A 437 -22.31 -26.68 -2.82
N CYS A 438 -23.55 -26.98 -2.43
CA CYS A 438 -24.04 -28.33 -2.19
C CYS A 438 -24.41 -29.08 -3.49
N SER A 439 -23.64 -28.84 -4.55
CA SER A 439 -23.79 -29.41 -5.88
C SER A 439 -22.49 -30.11 -6.29
N VAL A 440 -22.60 -31.36 -6.76
CA VAL A 440 -21.46 -32.12 -7.26
C VAL A 440 -20.75 -31.38 -8.39
N ARG A 441 -21.50 -30.66 -9.24
CA ARG A 441 -20.91 -29.82 -10.31
C ARG A 441 -20.03 -28.70 -9.76
N THR A 442 -20.42 -28.09 -8.64
CA THR A 442 -19.61 -27.05 -7.98
C THR A 442 -18.33 -27.65 -7.42
N MET A 443 -18.39 -28.84 -6.81
CA MET A 443 -17.20 -29.57 -6.34
C MET A 443 -16.26 -29.96 -7.48
N GLU A 444 -16.80 -30.37 -8.63
CA GLU A 444 -15.99 -30.63 -9.84
C GLU A 444 -15.34 -29.35 -10.37
N SER A 445 -16.04 -28.21 -10.29
CA SER A 445 -15.48 -26.89 -10.64
C SER A 445 -14.29 -26.54 -9.75
N ILE A 446 -14.44 -26.69 -8.42
CA ILE A 446 -13.37 -26.47 -7.44
C ILE A 446 -12.19 -27.40 -7.73
N TYR A 447 -12.45 -28.68 -7.99
CA TYR A 447 -11.40 -29.66 -8.31
C TYR A 447 -10.61 -29.24 -9.55
N LYS A 448 -11.31 -28.89 -10.65
CA LYS A 448 -10.64 -28.48 -11.89
C LYS A 448 -9.88 -27.17 -11.73
N THR A 449 -10.38 -26.23 -10.93
CA THR A 449 -9.65 -25.00 -10.60
C THR A 449 -8.35 -25.29 -9.86
N ILE A 450 -8.35 -26.20 -8.88
CA ILE A 450 -7.11 -26.66 -8.21
C ILE A 450 -6.20 -27.43 -9.16
N GLU A 451 -6.77 -28.18 -10.10
CA GLU A 451 -5.99 -28.91 -11.10
C GLU A 451 -5.30 -27.99 -12.11
N ASN A 452 -5.96 -26.91 -12.55
CA ASN A 452 -5.38 -25.89 -13.41
C ASN A 452 -4.23 -25.15 -12.72
N MET A 453 -4.29 -24.95 -11.39
CA MET A 453 -3.18 -24.33 -10.62
C MET A 453 -1.90 -25.19 -10.54
N LYS A 454 -1.86 -26.41 -11.09
CA LYS A 454 -0.72 -27.33 -10.91
C LYS A 454 0.53 -26.92 -11.68
N ASP A 455 0.43 -26.19 -12.78
CA ASP A 455 1.57 -25.67 -13.54
C ASP A 455 2.06 -24.31 -13.04
N ASP A 456 1.32 -23.67 -12.13
CA ASP A 456 1.74 -22.42 -11.51
C ASP A 456 3.00 -22.60 -10.66
N LYS A 457 3.95 -21.69 -10.90
CA LYS A 457 5.23 -21.62 -10.18
C LYS A 457 5.17 -20.70 -8.97
N THR A 458 4.17 -19.83 -8.92
CA THR A 458 3.97 -18.83 -7.86
C THR A 458 3.33 -19.43 -6.61
N ILE A 459 2.71 -20.61 -6.74
CA ILE A 459 2.06 -21.34 -5.65
C ILE A 459 3.09 -22.19 -4.89
N ALA A 460 3.08 -22.08 -3.57
CA ALA A 460 3.90 -22.87 -2.68
C ALA A 460 3.53 -24.36 -2.76
N ARG A 461 4.50 -25.24 -2.53
CA ARG A 461 4.31 -26.69 -2.58
C ARG A 461 4.71 -27.35 -1.27
N TYR A 462 4.05 -28.46 -0.95
CA TYR A 462 4.46 -29.37 0.10
C TYR A 462 5.73 -30.14 -0.34
N PRO A 463 6.47 -30.75 0.60
CA PRO A 463 7.66 -31.55 0.28
C PRO A 463 7.40 -32.74 -0.66
N ASP A 464 6.15 -33.22 -0.72
CA ASP A 464 5.70 -34.29 -1.62
C ASP A 464 5.40 -33.80 -3.05
N GLY A 465 5.54 -32.50 -3.32
CA GLY A 465 5.26 -31.86 -4.61
C GLY A 465 3.81 -31.41 -4.80
N GLY A 466 2.92 -31.73 -3.85
CA GLY A 466 1.52 -31.28 -3.84
C GLY A 466 1.41 -29.77 -3.68
N LEU A 467 0.38 -29.16 -4.27
CA LEU A 467 0.11 -27.73 -4.10
C LEU A 467 -0.27 -27.45 -2.64
N LYS A 468 0.29 -26.38 -2.08
CA LYS A 468 -0.10 -25.88 -0.76
C LYS A 468 -1.35 -25.03 -0.91
N VAL A 469 -2.48 -25.72 -1.12
CA VAL A 469 -3.81 -25.13 -1.31
C VAL A 469 -4.77 -25.78 -0.32
N GLU A 470 -5.49 -24.96 0.45
CA GLU A 470 -6.52 -25.44 1.38
C GLU A 470 -7.90 -25.16 0.76
N SER A 471 -8.76 -26.16 0.74
CA SER A 471 -10.14 -26.02 0.24
C SER A 471 -11.05 -27.05 0.91
N ILE A 472 -12.35 -27.01 0.61
CA ILE A 472 -13.25 -28.08 1.07
C ILE A 472 -12.83 -29.46 0.54
N LEU A 473 -12.19 -29.57 -0.64
CA LEU A 473 -11.69 -30.83 -1.16
C LEU A 473 -10.51 -31.38 -0.37
N SER A 474 -9.58 -30.52 0.04
CA SER A 474 -8.44 -30.96 0.88
C SER A 474 -8.95 -31.45 2.24
N VAL A 475 -9.95 -30.78 2.82
CA VAL A 475 -10.56 -31.24 4.08
C VAL A 475 -11.26 -32.59 3.92
N ILE A 476 -11.97 -32.82 2.81
CA ILE A 476 -12.57 -34.13 2.51
C ILE A 476 -11.49 -35.20 2.34
N GLU A 477 -10.43 -34.89 1.60
CA GLU A 477 -9.30 -35.80 1.37
C GLU A 477 -8.59 -36.18 2.68
N ASP A 478 -8.31 -35.21 3.54
CA ASP A 478 -7.68 -35.43 4.84
C ASP A 478 -8.57 -36.27 5.76
N ALA A 479 -9.88 -36.01 5.78
CA ALA A 479 -10.85 -36.82 6.51
C ALA A 479 -10.90 -38.25 5.97
N ALA A 480 -10.91 -38.44 4.65
CA ALA A 480 -10.94 -39.75 4.01
C ALA A 480 -9.64 -40.55 4.21
N LYS A 481 -8.48 -39.88 4.19
CA LYS A 481 -7.18 -40.48 4.51
C LYS A 481 -7.11 -40.91 5.97
N SER A 482 -7.65 -40.10 6.88
CA SER A 482 -7.70 -40.38 8.32
C SER A 482 -8.70 -41.47 8.67
N ASN A 483 -9.84 -41.53 7.97
CA ASN A 483 -10.87 -42.53 8.16
C ASN A 483 -11.44 -43.01 6.81
N ARG A 484 -10.88 -44.11 6.29
CA ARG A 484 -11.28 -44.70 5.01
C ARG A 484 -12.76 -45.08 4.92
N SER A 485 -13.45 -45.30 6.04
CA SER A 485 -14.89 -45.61 6.03
C SER A 485 -15.75 -44.46 5.47
N ILE A 486 -15.23 -43.23 5.45
CA ILE A 486 -15.90 -42.06 4.85
C ILE A 486 -16.06 -42.25 3.34
N ILE A 487 -15.10 -42.90 2.67
CA ILE A 487 -15.13 -43.15 1.22
C ILE A 487 -16.37 -43.99 0.85
N GLU A 488 -16.57 -45.09 1.55
CA GLU A 488 -17.70 -46.00 1.32
C GLU A 488 -19.02 -45.39 1.82
N LYS A 489 -19.01 -44.76 3.00
CA LYS A 489 -20.22 -44.19 3.63
C LYS A 489 -20.88 -43.09 2.80
N PHE A 490 -20.08 -42.27 2.12
CA PHE A 490 -20.55 -41.13 1.33
C PHE A 490 -20.35 -41.31 -0.19
N ASN A 491 -20.06 -42.53 -0.66
CA ASN A 491 -19.91 -42.86 -2.08
C ASN A 491 -18.92 -41.94 -2.83
N LEU A 492 -17.72 -41.73 -2.27
CA LEU A 492 -16.71 -40.88 -2.88
C LEU A 492 -16.10 -41.54 -4.12
N ASP A 493 -15.84 -40.75 -5.16
CA ASP A 493 -15.06 -41.18 -6.32
C ASP A 493 -13.53 -41.09 -6.05
N SER A 494 -12.71 -41.39 -7.06
CA SER A 494 -11.25 -41.32 -6.96
C SER A 494 -10.70 -39.90 -6.74
N ARG A 495 -11.52 -38.87 -6.92
CA ARG A 495 -11.20 -37.46 -6.66
C ARG A 495 -11.72 -37.00 -5.30
N PHE A 496 -12.22 -37.94 -4.48
CA PHE A 496 -12.88 -37.69 -3.19
C PHE A 496 -14.17 -36.87 -3.30
N ILE A 497 -14.82 -36.86 -4.47
CA ILE A 497 -16.08 -36.15 -4.71
C ILE A 497 -17.25 -37.16 -4.61
N PRO A 498 -18.30 -36.87 -3.82
CA PRO A 498 -19.51 -37.68 -3.76
C PRO A 498 -20.22 -37.76 -5.12
N ARG A 499 -20.83 -38.92 -5.44
CA ARG A 499 -21.56 -39.11 -6.71
C ARG A 499 -22.90 -38.39 -6.79
N THR A 500 -23.51 -38.03 -5.64
CA THR A 500 -24.82 -37.39 -5.60
C THR A 500 -24.82 -36.15 -4.70
N ASN A 501 -25.67 -35.17 -5.03
CA ASN A 501 -25.84 -33.96 -4.20
C ASN A 501 -26.32 -34.28 -2.78
N LYS A 502 -27.08 -35.37 -2.60
CA LYS A 502 -27.56 -35.82 -1.30
C LYS A 502 -26.41 -36.34 -0.43
N ASP A 503 -25.54 -37.16 -1.01
CA ASP A 503 -24.36 -37.68 -0.29
C ASP A 503 -23.38 -36.56 0.03
N LEU A 504 -23.21 -35.60 -0.90
CA LEU A 504 -22.44 -34.39 -0.66
C LEU A 504 -22.99 -33.59 0.52
N LYS A 505 -24.30 -33.33 0.56
CA LYS A 505 -24.91 -32.62 1.70
C LYS A 505 -24.61 -33.30 3.03
N ASN A 506 -24.81 -34.62 3.09
CA ASN A 506 -24.58 -35.40 4.30
C ASN A 506 -23.10 -35.40 4.72
N LEU A 507 -22.19 -35.44 3.75
CA LEU A 507 -20.75 -35.34 4.00
C LEU A 507 -20.37 -33.96 4.55
N LEU A 508 -20.84 -32.89 3.91
CA LEU A 508 -20.57 -31.52 4.36
C LEU A 508 -21.13 -31.29 5.76
N ASP A 509 -22.35 -31.76 6.06
CA ASP A 509 -22.93 -31.70 7.41
C ASP A 509 -22.09 -32.47 8.44
N TYR A 510 -21.63 -33.69 8.09
CA TYR A 510 -20.76 -34.50 8.95
C TYR A 510 -19.42 -33.80 9.24
N LEU A 511 -18.81 -33.22 8.22
CA LEU A 511 -17.52 -32.53 8.35
C LEU A 511 -17.68 -31.21 9.12
N TYR A 512 -18.73 -30.42 8.85
CA TYR A 512 -18.95 -29.12 9.49
C TYR A 512 -19.13 -29.21 11.01
N GLU A 513 -19.68 -30.34 11.49
CA GLU A 513 -19.86 -30.60 12.93
C GLU A 513 -18.60 -31.15 13.62
N ARG A 514 -17.78 -31.92 12.91
CA ARG A 514 -16.68 -32.70 13.51
C ARG A 514 -15.28 -32.19 13.21
N GLU A 515 -15.10 -31.52 12.09
CA GLU A 515 -13.81 -31.00 11.63
C GLU A 515 -13.78 -29.48 11.83
N PRO A 516 -13.02 -28.96 12.81
CA PRO A 516 -12.95 -27.53 13.07
C PRO A 516 -12.50 -26.71 11.86
N ASN A 517 -11.63 -27.30 11.03
CA ASN A 517 -11.00 -26.64 9.90
C ASN A 517 -11.98 -26.34 8.74
N VAL A 518 -13.10 -27.06 8.66
CA VAL A 518 -14.12 -26.85 7.62
C VAL A 518 -14.64 -25.42 7.64
N LYS A 519 -14.78 -24.83 8.82
CA LYS A 519 -15.33 -23.47 8.99
C LYS A 519 -14.43 -22.37 8.41
N TYR A 520 -13.15 -22.66 8.14
CA TYR A 520 -12.25 -21.71 7.47
C TYR A 520 -12.41 -21.70 5.95
N VAL A 521 -12.95 -22.78 5.38
CA VAL A 521 -13.07 -22.98 3.91
C VAL A 521 -14.52 -23.12 3.43
N LEU A 522 -15.48 -23.24 4.35
CA LEU A 522 -16.88 -23.45 4.02
C LEU A 522 -17.79 -22.62 4.93
N HIS A 523 -18.68 -21.86 4.33
CA HIS A 523 -19.69 -21.06 5.03
C HIS A 523 -21.04 -21.78 5.00
N ARG A 524 -21.78 -21.70 6.11
CA ARG A 524 -23.10 -22.34 6.27
C ARG A 524 -24.10 -21.34 6.82
N ASN A 525 -25.19 -21.18 6.09
CA ASN A 525 -26.37 -20.42 6.50
C ASN A 525 -27.65 -21.24 6.24
N HIS A 526 -28.49 -20.85 5.27
CA HIS A 526 -29.69 -21.60 4.83
C HIS A 526 -29.35 -22.80 3.92
N GLY A 527 -28.17 -23.39 4.13
CA GLY A 527 -27.45 -24.25 3.19
C GLY A 527 -25.96 -23.86 3.15
N TYR A 528 -25.20 -24.47 2.26
CA TYR A 528 -23.81 -24.10 1.99
C TYR A 528 -23.79 -23.12 0.82
N ASP A 529 -23.62 -21.84 1.13
CA ASP A 529 -23.76 -20.72 0.20
C ASP A 529 -22.41 -20.10 -0.24
N ALA A 530 -21.31 -20.44 0.44
CA ALA A 530 -19.97 -20.06 -0.01
C ALA A 530 -18.88 -21.06 0.38
N ALA A 531 -17.88 -21.19 -0.49
CA ALA A 531 -16.66 -21.96 -0.27
C ALA A 531 -15.43 -21.11 -0.63
N LEU A 532 -14.35 -21.31 0.13
CA LEU A 532 -13.09 -20.58 -0.01
C LEU A 532 -11.97 -21.57 -0.32
N ILE A 533 -11.21 -21.27 -1.37
CA ILE A 533 -9.90 -21.88 -1.62
C ILE A 533 -8.84 -20.89 -1.12
N ARG A 534 -7.94 -21.33 -0.25
CA ARG A 534 -6.79 -20.55 0.22
C ARG A 534 -5.55 -21.05 -0.50
N VAL A 535 -4.90 -20.18 -1.24
CA VAL A 535 -3.71 -20.47 -2.04
C VAL A 535 -2.51 -19.85 -1.35
N HIS A 536 -1.56 -20.68 -0.94
CA HIS A 536 -0.31 -20.19 -0.36
C HIS A 536 0.68 -19.89 -1.48
N LEU A 537 1.20 -18.67 -1.52
CA LEU A 537 2.18 -18.24 -2.51
C LEU A 537 3.60 -18.34 -1.96
N VAL A 538 4.56 -18.45 -2.87
CA VAL A 538 5.99 -18.35 -2.59
C VAL A 538 6.62 -17.28 -3.46
N SER A 539 7.30 -16.32 -2.84
CA SER A 539 8.14 -15.36 -3.55
C SER A 539 9.18 -14.75 -2.60
N GLU A 540 10.37 -14.50 -3.13
CA GLU A 540 11.41 -13.72 -2.44
C GLU A 540 11.12 -12.21 -2.50
N LYS A 541 10.37 -11.74 -3.50
CA LYS A 541 10.06 -10.32 -3.68
C LYS A 541 8.72 -10.07 -4.36
N ILE A 542 7.95 -9.15 -3.81
CA ILE A 542 6.68 -8.69 -4.39
C ILE A 542 6.99 -7.60 -5.43
N SER A 543 7.14 -7.98 -6.68
CA SER A 543 7.24 -7.03 -7.81
C SER A 543 5.88 -6.79 -8.47
N SER A 544 5.75 -5.71 -9.25
CA SER A 544 4.54 -5.46 -10.05
C SER A 544 4.25 -6.63 -11.00
N GLU A 545 5.29 -7.17 -11.63
CA GLU A 545 5.21 -8.34 -12.51
C GLU A 545 4.71 -9.58 -11.76
N PHE A 546 5.20 -9.82 -10.54
CA PHE A 546 4.73 -10.92 -9.68
C PHE A 546 3.25 -10.74 -9.31
N THR A 547 2.84 -9.54 -8.90
CA THR A 547 1.43 -9.30 -8.54
C THR A 547 0.49 -9.47 -9.73
N GLU A 548 0.94 -9.09 -10.93
CA GLU A 548 0.20 -9.28 -12.16
C GLU A 548 0.14 -10.75 -12.57
N SER A 549 1.26 -11.48 -12.50
CA SER A 549 1.30 -12.89 -12.86
C SER A 549 0.37 -13.71 -11.97
N VAL A 550 0.46 -13.54 -10.66
CA VAL A 550 -0.42 -14.22 -9.67
C VAL A 550 -1.89 -13.93 -9.96
N TYR A 551 -2.27 -12.66 -10.13
CA TYR A 551 -3.67 -12.33 -10.39
C TYR A 551 -4.18 -12.93 -11.70
N ARG A 552 -3.36 -12.90 -12.77
CA ARG A 552 -3.75 -13.42 -14.08
C ARG A 552 -3.80 -14.95 -14.11
N GLU A 553 -2.83 -15.63 -13.52
CA GLU A 553 -2.79 -17.09 -13.35
C GLU A 553 -4.06 -17.56 -12.61
N LEU A 554 -4.27 -17.08 -11.38
CA LEU A 554 -5.43 -17.46 -10.58
C LEU A 554 -6.77 -17.13 -11.25
N THR A 555 -6.87 -16.01 -11.98
CA THR A 555 -8.11 -15.64 -12.69
C THR A 555 -8.38 -16.55 -13.89
N ASN A 556 -7.33 -17.01 -14.59
CA ASN A 556 -7.46 -17.89 -15.74
C ASN A 556 -7.77 -19.34 -15.33
N ASP A 557 -7.30 -19.76 -14.16
CA ASP A 557 -7.50 -21.11 -13.64
C ASP A 557 -8.90 -21.35 -13.07
N VAL A 558 -9.59 -20.27 -12.73
CA VAL A 558 -10.94 -20.30 -12.19
C VAL A 558 -11.94 -20.81 -13.24
N ILE A 559 -12.65 -21.88 -12.89
CA ILE A 559 -13.74 -22.42 -13.69
C ILE A 559 -15.04 -22.08 -12.98
N SER A 560 -15.90 -21.32 -13.66
CA SER A 560 -17.25 -21.01 -13.19
C SER A 560 -18.23 -22.11 -13.57
N CYS A 561 -19.23 -22.37 -12.72
CA CYS A 561 -20.25 -23.37 -12.97
C CYS A 561 -21.65 -22.86 -12.59
N GLY A 562 -22.58 -22.90 -13.55
CA GLY A 562 -23.98 -22.54 -13.32
C GLY A 562 -24.15 -21.10 -12.79
N ASN A 563 -24.87 -20.96 -11.68
CA ASN A 563 -25.11 -19.68 -11.01
C ASN A 563 -24.09 -19.38 -9.89
N VAL A 564 -23.00 -20.14 -9.78
CA VAL A 564 -21.96 -19.90 -8.77
C VAL A 564 -21.03 -18.79 -9.28
N LYS A 565 -20.99 -17.69 -8.56
CA LYS A 565 -20.07 -16.58 -8.82
C LYS A 565 -18.71 -16.92 -8.20
N VAL A 566 -17.65 -16.81 -8.98
CA VAL A 566 -16.28 -17.06 -8.49
C VAL A 566 -15.48 -15.76 -8.53
N THR A 567 -14.82 -15.43 -7.42
CA THR A 567 -14.06 -14.18 -7.27
C THR A 567 -12.67 -14.49 -6.71
N VAL A 568 -11.62 -14.08 -7.41
CA VAL A 568 -10.24 -14.09 -6.90
C VAL A 568 -10.02 -12.84 -6.05
N THR A 569 -9.47 -13.00 -4.85
CA THR A 569 -9.18 -11.91 -3.92
C THR A 569 -8.03 -12.29 -2.99
N GLY A 570 -7.49 -11.33 -2.26
CA GLY A 570 -6.32 -11.54 -1.42
C GLY A 570 -5.41 -10.33 -1.45
N PRO A 571 -4.42 -10.24 -0.55
CA PRO A 571 -3.55 -9.08 -0.45
C PRO A 571 -2.85 -8.73 -1.77
N ILE A 572 -2.33 -9.70 -2.51
CA ILE A 572 -1.62 -9.52 -3.79
C ILE A 572 -2.59 -9.16 -4.90
N SER A 573 -3.72 -9.87 -5.02
CA SER A 573 -4.76 -9.55 -6.01
C SER A 573 -5.35 -8.16 -5.80
N LEU A 574 -5.52 -7.74 -4.54
CA LEU A 574 -5.96 -6.39 -4.18
C LEU A 574 -4.92 -5.34 -4.53
N ILE A 575 -3.63 -5.57 -4.22
CA ILE A 575 -2.53 -4.67 -4.61
C ILE A 575 -2.50 -4.50 -6.13
N TYR A 576 -2.59 -5.58 -6.91
CA TYR A 576 -2.64 -5.51 -8.38
C TYR A 576 -3.86 -4.72 -8.86
N THR A 577 -5.05 -5.03 -8.34
CA THR A 577 -6.30 -4.38 -8.76
C THR A 577 -6.29 -2.88 -8.44
N ILE A 578 -5.83 -2.51 -7.24
CA ILE A 578 -5.67 -1.11 -6.82
C ILE A 578 -4.64 -0.42 -7.70
N THR A 579 -3.47 -1.03 -7.91
CA THR A 579 -2.39 -0.46 -8.73
C THR A 579 -2.85 -0.26 -10.18
N LYS A 580 -3.49 -1.26 -10.78
CA LYS A 580 -4.04 -1.16 -12.14
C LYS A 580 -5.11 -0.06 -12.24
N SER A 581 -6.06 -0.05 -11.30
CA SER A 581 -7.12 0.97 -11.26
C SER A 581 -6.55 2.37 -11.08
N LEU A 582 -5.53 2.52 -10.24
CA LEU A 582 -4.80 3.77 -10.07
C LEU A 582 -4.14 4.22 -11.36
N THR A 583 -3.40 3.33 -12.03
CA THR A 583 -2.70 3.63 -13.28
C THR A 583 -3.68 4.06 -14.37
N GLU A 584 -4.76 3.31 -14.59
CA GLU A 584 -5.80 3.65 -15.56
C GLU A 584 -6.50 4.98 -15.22
N SER A 585 -6.86 5.17 -13.95
CA SER A 585 -7.48 6.42 -13.47
C SER A 585 -6.54 7.61 -13.61
N GLN A 586 -5.24 7.42 -13.40
CA GLN A 586 -4.23 8.46 -13.51
C GLN A 586 -4.00 8.87 -14.96
N LEU A 587 -3.87 7.91 -15.87
CA LEU A 587 -3.73 8.19 -17.31
C LEU A 587 -4.96 8.95 -17.83
N LYS A 588 -6.16 8.49 -17.47
CA LYS A 588 -7.41 9.14 -17.86
C LYS A 588 -7.52 10.55 -17.27
N SER A 589 -7.24 10.72 -15.97
CA SER A 589 -7.34 12.03 -15.31
C SER A 589 -6.29 13.03 -15.79
N THR A 590 -5.05 12.61 -16.04
CA THR A 590 -4.00 13.45 -16.62
C THR A 590 -4.41 13.96 -18.00
N PHE A 591 -4.92 13.08 -18.86
CA PHE A 591 -5.39 13.48 -20.19
C PHE A 591 -6.58 14.46 -20.12
N VAL A 592 -7.58 14.15 -19.30
CA VAL A 592 -8.73 15.04 -19.07
C VAL A 592 -8.28 16.39 -18.54
N CYS A 593 -7.33 16.41 -17.60
CA CYS A 593 -6.79 17.63 -17.02
C CYS A 593 -6.07 18.50 -18.06
N LEU A 594 -5.19 17.92 -18.88
CA LEU A 594 -4.51 18.63 -19.98
C LEU A 594 -5.53 19.19 -20.98
N PHE A 595 -6.53 18.39 -21.34
CA PHE A 595 -7.58 18.81 -22.27
C PHE A 595 -8.40 19.97 -21.72
N VAL A 596 -8.89 19.87 -20.48
CA VAL A 596 -9.69 20.92 -19.84
C VAL A 596 -8.87 22.19 -19.61
N ALA A 597 -7.62 22.07 -19.14
CA ALA A 597 -6.74 23.22 -18.96
C ALA A 597 -6.46 23.93 -20.29
N GLY A 598 -6.19 23.17 -21.36
CA GLY A 598 -6.05 23.69 -22.71
C GLY A 598 -7.34 24.38 -23.19
N LEU A 599 -8.50 23.77 -22.98
CA LEU A 599 -9.80 24.34 -23.34
C LEU A 599 -10.06 25.67 -22.62
N VAL A 600 -9.79 25.74 -21.32
CA VAL A 600 -9.91 26.99 -20.54
C VAL A 600 -9.04 28.09 -21.12
N LEU A 601 -7.78 27.81 -21.45
CA LEU A 601 -6.90 28.80 -22.07
C LEU A 601 -7.35 29.21 -23.47
N ILE A 602 -7.87 28.28 -24.27
CA ILE A 602 -8.41 28.58 -25.61
C ILE A 602 -9.62 29.50 -25.48
N VAL A 603 -10.53 29.24 -24.54
CA VAL A 603 -11.72 30.08 -24.27
C VAL A 603 -11.30 31.48 -23.80
N VAL A 604 -10.37 31.56 -22.86
CA VAL A 604 -9.93 32.83 -22.26
C VAL A 604 -9.15 33.68 -23.27
N TYR A 605 -8.25 33.09 -24.04
CA TYR A 605 -7.49 33.81 -25.07
C TYR A 605 -8.28 34.00 -26.36
N ARG A 606 -9.43 33.34 -26.52
CA ARG A 606 -10.28 33.33 -27.73
C ARG A 606 -9.52 32.96 -29.01
N LYS A 607 -8.39 32.26 -28.87
CA LYS A 607 -7.49 31.89 -29.97
C LYS A 607 -6.82 30.56 -29.65
N ILE A 608 -7.10 29.56 -30.49
CA ILE A 608 -6.55 28.21 -30.35
C ILE A 608 -5.01 28.24 -30.34
N SER A 609 -4.40 29.05 -31.20
CA SER A 609 -2.94 29.20 -31.29
C SER A 609 -2.27 29.59 -29.97
N LEU A 610 -2.79 30.62 -29.28
CA LEU A 610 -2.23 31.07 -28.01
C LEU A 610 -2.45 30.05 -26.90
N GLY A 611 -3.62 29.40 -26.86
CA GLY A 611 -3.89 28.32 -25.91
C GLY A 611 -2.94 27.15 -26.09
N SER A 612 -2.70 26.71 -27.33
CA SER A 612 -1.75 25.62 -27.62
C SER A 612 -0.31 26.01 -27.31
N ILE A 613 0.12 27.25 -27.61
CA ILE A 613 1.46 27.75 -27.26
C ILE A 613 1.68 27.72 -25.74
N ALA A 614 0.65 28.05 -24.96
CA ALA A 614 0.70 27.99 -23.49
C ALA A 614 0.83 26.56 -22.95
N MET A 615 0.22 25.58 -23.62
CA MET A 615 0.25 24.18 -23.22
C MET A 615 1.58 23.49 -23.51
N THR A 616 2.35 23.94 -24.51
CA THR A 616 3.58 23.26 -24.93
C THR A 616 4.60 23.06 -23.80
N PRO A 617 4.96 24.08 -22.98
CA PRO A 617 5.88 23.89 -21.86
C PRO A 617 5.35 22.90 -20.82
N VAL A 618 4.04 22.91 -20.59
CA VAL A 618 3.37 22.04 -19.60
C VAL A 618 3.46 20.58 -20.04
N ILE A 619 3.09 20.28 -21.29
CA ILE A 619 3.13 18.92 -21.84
C ILE A 619 4.55 18.35 -21.79
N LEU A 620 5.55 19.15 -22.16
CA LEU A 620 6.94 18.72 -22.13
C LEU A 620 7.43 18.47 -20.69
N SER A 621 7.06 19.34 -19.75
CA SER A 621 7.38 19.13 -18.34
C SER A 621 6.74 17.86 -17.79
N CYS A 622 5.50 17.53 -18.19
CA CYS A 622 4.84 16.28 -17.83
C CYS A 622 5.60 15.04 -18.37
N ILE A 623 6.05 15.08 -19.62
CA ILE A 623 6.84 13.96 -20.19
C ILE A 623 8.16 13.80 -19.44
N TRP A 624 8.83 14.92 -19.18
CA TRP A 624 10.13 14.91 -18.50
C TRP A 624 10.00 14.38 -17.08
N ILE A 625 8.98 14.78 -16.32
CA ILE A 625 8.83 14.30 -14.94
C ILE A 625 8.53 12.80 -14.86
N ILE A 626 7.68 12.26 -15.74
CA ILE A 626 7.40 10.82 -15.77
C ILE A 626 8.67 10.04 -16.11
N GLY A 627 9.46 10.52 -17.08
CA GLY A 627 10.76 9.91 -17.39
C GLY A 627 11.77 10.04 -16.24
N SER A 628 11.78 11.16 -15.51
CA SER A 628 12.66 11.36 -14.36
C SER A 628 12.37 10.41 -13.21
N ILE A 629 11.10 10.05 -12.98
CA ILE A 629 10.72 9.06 -11.95
C ILE A 629 11.46 7.74 -12.22
N TYR A 630 11.50 7.28 -13.47
CA TYR A 630 12.27 6.09 -13.85
C TYR A 630 13.79 6.30 -13.68
N LEU A 631 14.33 7.42 -14.19
CA LEU A 631 15.78 7.67 -14.14
C LEU A 631 16.33 7.80 -12.71
N LEU A 632 15.50 8.21 -11.76
CA LEU A 632 15.83 8.28 -10.33
C LEU A 632 15.61 6.95 -9.59
N ASN A 633 15.21 5.88 -10.30
CA ASN A 633 14.82 4.59 -9.74
C ASN A 633 13.68 4.69 -8.71
N TYR A 634 12.74 5.61 -8.92
CA TYR A 634 11.54 5.74 -8.10
C TYR A 634 10.37 5.00 -8.73
N THR A 635 9.42 4.61 -7.88
CA THR A 635 8.15 4.01 -8.29
C THR A 635 7.06 5.07 -8.38
N LEU A 636 6.06 4.83 -9.23
CA LEU A 636 4.78 5.53 -9.17
C LEU A 636 3.98 4.97 -7.98
N ASN A 637 4.15 5.63 -6.84
CA ASN A 637 3.42 5.39 -5.61
C ASN A 637 2.33 6.45 -5.41
N VAL A 638 1.60 6.34 -4.30
CA VAL A 638 0.46 7.23 -3.98
C VAL A 638 0.84 8.71 -4.00
N MET A 639 2.08 9.06 -3.64
CA MET A 639 2.57 10.44 -3.62
C MET A 639 3.07 10.89 -4.99
N THR A 640 3.95 10.12 -5.63
CA THR A 640 4.57 10.51 -6.91
C THR A 640 3.56 10.56 -8.06
N VAL A 641 2.51 9.72 -8.01
CA VAL A 641 1.37 9.78 -8.92
C VAL A 641 0.71 11.15 -8.92
N MET A 642 0.51 11.76 -7.75
CA MET A 642 -0.09 13.09 -7.64
C MET A 642 0.77 14.18 -8.31
N VAL A 643 2.09 14.00 -8.42
CA VAL A 643 2.96 15.00 -9.03
C VAL A 643 2.69 15.18 -10.52
N THR A 644 2.23 14.15 -11.22
CA THR A 644 1.91 14.24 -12.65
C THR A 644 0.75 15.20 -12.93
N SER A 645 -0.33 15.15 -12.14
CA SER A 645 -1.43 16.13 -12.22
C SER A 645 -1.05 17.49 -11.63
N LEU A 646 -0.22 17.51 -10.58
CA LEU A 646 0.34 18.73 -10.00
C LEU A 646 1.15 19.52 -11.04
N THR A 647 1.90 18.83 -11.90
CA THR A 647 2.71 19.42 -12.98
C THR A 647 1.88 20.30 -13.90
N ILE A 648 0.64 19.89 -14.18
CA ILE A 648 -0.26 20.66 -15.05
C ILE A 648 -0.65 21.96 -14.35
N GLY A 649 -1.08 21.86 -13.09
CA GLY A 649 -1.52 23.00 -12.29
C GLY A 649 -0.40 23.98 -11.96
N LEU A 650 0.80 23.50 -11.63
CA LEU A 650 1.97 24.35 -11.34
C LEU A 650 2.59 24.90 -12.63
N GLY A 651 2.81 24.05 -13.63
CA GLY A 651 3.59 24.42 -14.82
C GLY A 651 2.87 25.38 -15.76
N ILE A 652 1.53 25.33 -15.81
CA ILE A 652 0.73 26.24 -16.65
C ILE A 652 0.85 27.70 -16.22
N THR A 653 1.07 27.95 -14.92
CA THR A 653 1.08 29.31 -14.35
C THR A 653 2.16 30.19 -14.98
N TYR A 654 3.37 29.65 -15.18
CA TYR A 654 4.48 30.39 -15.77
C TYR A 654 4.20 30.76 -17.22
N ALA A 655 3.60 29.85 -18.00
CA ALA A 655 3.16 30.13 -19.35
C ALA A 655 2.06 31.20 -19.39
N ILE A 656 1.08 31.14 -18.48
CA ILE A 656 0.01 32.15 -18.35
C ILE A 656 0.59 33.54 -18.07
N HIS A 657 1.48 33.67 -17.07
CA HIS A 657 2.10 34.95 -16.73
C HIS A 657 2.91 35.55 -17.88
N ALA A 658 3.67 34.70 -18.58
CA ALA A 658 4.45 35.13 -19.75
C ALA A 658 3.55 35.57 -20.92
N ILE A 659 2.47 34.83 -21.21
CA ILE A 659 1.55 35.15 -22.31
C ILE A 659 0.73 36.40 -22.02
N GLU A 660 0.22 36.59 -20.81
CA GLU A 660 -0.50 37.82 -20.46
C GLU A 660 0.42 39.04 -20.55
N ARG A 661 1.69 38.91 -20.12
CA ARG A 661 2.65 39.99 -20.32
C ARG A 661 2.93 40.25 -21.80
N TYR A 662 3.10 39.20 -22.59
CA TYR A 662 3.28 39.31 -24.03
C TYR A 662 2.12 40.05 -24.71
N LYS A 663 0.87 39.75 -24.34
CA LYS A 663 -0.32 40.44 -24.86
C LYS A 663 -0.30 41.94 -24.54
N LEU A 664 0.15 42.32 -23.34
CA LEU A 664 0.29 43.73 -22.93
C LEU A 664 1.40 44.45 -23.71
N VAL A 665 2.55 43.80 -23.96
CA VAL A 665 3.66 44.40 -24.71
C VAL A 665 3.32 44.51 -26.21
N LEU A 666 2.62 43.53 -26.76
CA LEU A 666 2.18 43.50 -28.16
C LEU A 666 1.25 44.68 -28.52
N GLN A 667 0.54 45.25 -27.55
CA GLN A 667 -0.27 46.45 -27.78
C GLN A 667 0.58 47.70 -28.09
N ASN A 668 1.84 47.73 -27.65
CA ASN A 668 2.71 48.91 -27.74
C ASN A 668 3.81 48.78 -28.82
N SER A 669 4.04 47.59 -29.37
CA SER A 669 5.03 47.36 -30.44
C SER A 669 4.65 46.16 -31.32
N LYS A 670 4.95 46.25 -32.61
CA LYS A 670 4.78 45.16 -33.59
C LYS A 670 6.09 44.44 -33.94
N ASP A 671 7.23 44.87 -33.39
CA ASP A 671 8.51 44.21 -33.62
C ASP A 671 8.56 42.90 -32.82
N SER A 672 8.58 41.78 -33.56
CA SER A 672 8.51 40.45 -32.97
C SER A 672 9.63 40.14 -31.98
N GLU A 673 10.85 40.60 -32.23
CA GLU A 673 11.99 40.26 -31.37
C GLU A 673 11.97 41.14 -30.13
N LYS A 674 11.74 42.44 -30.32
CA LYS A 674 11.61 43.40 -29.23
C LYS A 674 10.44 43.08 -28.30
N VAL A 675 9.27 42.70 -28.83
CA VAL A 675 8.10 42.33 -28.02
C VAL A 675 8.41 41.15 -27.11
N VAL A 676 9.10 40.12 -27.61
CA VAL A 676 9.45 38.94 -26.82
C VAL A 676 10.54 39.28 -25.81
N GLU A 677 11.60 39.99 -26.20
CA GLU A 677 12.66 40.43 -25.29
C GLU A 677 12.12 41.29 -24.15
N ASP A 678 11.27 42.27 -24.43
CA ASP A 678 10.68 43.14 -23.40
C ASP A 678 9.70 42.38 -22.50
N THR A 679 9.03 41.35 -23.03
CA THR A 679 8.19 40.45 -22.24
C THR A 679 9.03 39.73 -21.18
N PHE A 680 10.05 38.97 -21.61
CA PHE A 680 10.85 38.13 -20.72
C PHE A 680 11.84 38.93 -19.85
N ALA A 681 12.33 40.07 -20.32
CA ALA A 681 13.11 40.99 -19.49
C ALA A 681 12.30 41.44 -18.27
N HIS A 682 11.01 41.76 -18.46
CA HIS A 682 10.16 42.26 -17.40
C HIS A 682 9.63 41.15 -16.47
N ILE A 683 9.06 40.07 -17.04
CA ILE A 683 8.38 39.03 -16.24
C ILE A 683 9.30 37.87 -15.85
N GLY A 684 10.38 37.62 -16.59
CA GLY A 684 11.26 36.47 -16.38
C GLY A 684 11.94 36.47 -15.02
N GLY A 685 12.30 37.65 -14.50
CA GLY A 685 12.85 37.78 -13.15
C GLY A 685 11.84 37.32 -12.08
N ALA A 686 10.59 37.76 -12.19
CA ALA A 686 9.53 37.37 -11.26
C ALA A 686 9.23 35.86 -11.34
N ILE A 687 9.14 35.30 -12.55
CA ILE A 687 8.95 33.85 -12.78
C ILE A 687 10.10 33.04 -12.18
N PHE A 688 11.35 33.49 -12.35
CA PHE A 688 12.53 32.80 -11.81
C PHE A 688 12.53 32.77 -10.27
N ILE A 689 12.21 33.90 -9.63
CA ILE A 689 12.17 34.00 -8.16
C ILE A 689 11.04 33.15 -7.61
N SER A 690 9.87 33.22 -8.23
CA SER A 690 8.70 32.39 -7.90
C SER A 690 9.04 30.90 -7.98
N ALA A 691 9.66 30.46 -9.08
CA ALA A 691 10.11 29.08 -9.20
C ALA A 691 11.12 28.71 -8.11
N LEU A 692 12.06 29.60 -7.76
CA LEU A 692 13.05 29.34 -6.72
C LEU A 692 12.42 29.22 -5.33
N THR A 693 11.45 30.06 -4.98
CA THR A 693 10.72 29.97 -3.70
C THR A 693 9.96 28.66 -3.60
N THR A 694 9.29 28.26 -4.68
CA THR A 694 8.48 27.03 -4.71
C THR A 694 9.38 25.79 -4.71
N ILE A 695 10.48 25.78 -5.48
CA ILE A 695 11.51 24.72 -5.43
C ILE A 695 12.04 24.57 -4.01
N ALA A 696 12.43 25.67 -3.36
CA ALA A 696 12.97 25.60 -2.00
C ALA A 696 11.95 25.10 -0.99
N GLY A 697 10.68 25.46 -1.14
CA GLY A 697 9.61 24.96 -0.27
C GLY A 697 9.45 23.44 -0.36
N PHE A 698 9.43 22.88 -1.57
CA PHE A 698 9.36 21.44 -1.75
C PHE A 698 10.66 20.71 -1.40
N SER A 699 11.82 21.34 -1.62
CA SER A 699 13.12 20.76 -1.27
C SER A 699 13.30 20.50 0.23
N ILE A 700 12.56 21.20 1.11
CA ILE A 700 12.57 20.89 2.55
C ILE A 700 11.98 19.50 2.84
N LEU A 701 11.08 18.99 2.01
CA LEU A 701 10.53 17.63 2.18
C LEU A 701 11.59 16.54 2.03
N VAL A 702 12.73 16.83 1.39
CA VAL A 702 13.89 15.91 1.34
C VAL A 702 14.42 15.58 2.74
N LEU A 703 14.19 16.46 3.71
CA LEU A 703 14.56 16.23 5.11
C LEU A 703 13.53 15.39 5.87
N SER A 704 12.41 15.01 5.25
CA SER A 704 11.42 14.15 5.89
C SER A 704 12.03 12.80 6.27
N PRO A 705 11.69 12.24 7.44
CA PRO A 705 12.03 10.86 7.75
C PRO A 705 11.27 9.86 6.86
N MET A 706 10.28 10.26 6.06
CA MET A 706 9.44 9.35 5.27
C MET A 706 9.85 9.36 3.79
N PRO A 707 10.25 8.21 3.19
CA PRO A 707 10.70 8.16 1.80
C PRO A 707 9.72 8.73 0.77
N PRO A 708 8.39 8.48 0.83
CA PRO A 708 7.46 9.02 -0.16
C PRO A 708 7.34 10.55 -0.09
N GLU A 709 7.53 11.15 1.07
CA GLU A 709 7.57 12.62 1.22
C GLU A 709 8.85 13.20 0.62
N GLN A 710 10.00 12.54 0.83
CA GLN A 710 11.26 12.93 0.20
C GLN A 710 11.16 12.89 -1.33
N GLN A 711 10.68 11.76 -1.87
CA GLN A 711 10.46 11.58 -3.31
C GLN A 711 9.49 12.64 -3.85
N PHE A 712 8.38 12.88 -3.15
CA PHE A 712 7.42 13.91 -3.54
C PHE A 712 8.07 15.31 -3.59
N GLY A 713 8.90 15.65 -2.61
CA GLY A 713 9.68 16.90 -2.60
C GLY A 713 10.59 17.05 -3.80
N ILE A 714 11.41 16.02 -4.08
CA ILE A 714 12.38 16.01 -5.20
C ILE A 714 11.65 16.11 -6.54
N ILE A 715 10.67 15.24 -6.77
CA ILE A 715 9.92 15.19 -8.03
C ILE A 715 9.14 16.50 -8.23
N THR A 716 8.55 17.07 -7.19
CA THR A 716 7.85 18.37 -7.32
C THR A 716 8.82 19.53 -7.58
N ALA A 717 9.97 19.57 -6.90
CA ALA A 717 11.01 20.56 -7.18
C ALA A 717 11.52 20.46 -8.62
N LEU A 718 11.77 19.25 -9.12
CA LEU A 718 12.14 19.00 -10.52
C LEU A 718 11.03 19.43 -11.49
N THR A 719 9.77 19.20 -11.14
CA THR A 719 8.61 19.62 -11.92
C THR A 719 8.60 21.14 -12.13
N ILE A 720 8.78 21.89 -11.04
CA ILE A 720 8.83 23.35 -11.09
C ILE A 720 10.03 23.83 -11.91
N PHE A 721 11.19 23.18 -11.72
CA PHE A 721 12.38 23.46 -12.50
C PHE A 721 12.17 23.20 -14.00
N TYR A 722 11.56 22.08 -14.38
CA TYR A 722 11.24 21.77 -15.78
C TYR A 722 10.22 22.75 -16.36
N ALA A 723 9.18 23.12 -15.60
CA ALA A 723 8.22 24.12 -16.03
C ALA A 723 8.87 25.49 -16.26
N LEU A 724 9.79 25.91 -15.39
CA LEU A 724 10.58 27.13 -15.56
C LEU A 724 11.45 27.06 -16.81
N VAL A 725 12.26 26.00 -16.94
CA VAL A 725 13.20 25.81 -18.05
C VAL A 725 12.47 25.75 -19.39
N THR A 726 11.43 24.94 -19.49
CA THR A 726 10.63 24.80 -20.72
C THR A 726 9.93 26.11 -21.06
N THR A 727 9.39 26.85 -20.09
CA THR A 727 8.77 28.16 -20.34
C THR A 727 9.79 29.16 -20.86
N LEU A 728 10.97 29.26 -20.24
CA LEU A 728 11.99 30.24 -20.64
C LEU A 728 12.70 29.90 -21.96
N LEU A 729 12.76 28.62 -22.35
CA LEU A 729 13.43 28.20 -23.59
C LEU A 729 12.49 28.08 -24.79
N ILE A 730 11.25 27.63 -24.59
CA ILE A 730 10.33 27.27 -25.69
C ILE A 730 9.39 28.41 -26.03
N LEU A 731 8.94 29.14 -25.02
CA LEU A 731 7.93 30.16 -25.22
C LEU A 731 8.45 31.37 -26.04
N PRO A 732 9.69 31.88 -25.86
CA PRO A 732 10.22 32.95 -26.70
C PRO A 732 10.20 32.66 -28.21
N PRO A 733 10.74 31.53 -28.73
CA PRO A 733 10.71 31.26 -30.16
C PRO A 733 9.29 31.02 -30.70
N LEU A 734 8.40 30.38 -29.91
CA LEU A 734 7.00 30.18 -30.32
C LEU A 734 6.24 31.50 -30.42
N LEU A 735 6.40 32.40 -29.45
CA LEU A 735 5.76 33.72 -29.47
C LEU A 735 6.34 34.62 -30.58
N SER A 736 7.64 34.51 -30.87
CA SER A 736 8.27 35.22 -31.99
C SER A 736 7.68 34.76 -33.34
N LEU A 737 7.57 33.45 -33.55
CA LEU A 737 6.93 32.90 -34.76
C LEU A 737 5.47 33.31 -34.89
N TYR A 738 4.72 33.32 -33.77
CA TYR A 738 3.33 33.75 -33.74
C TYR A 738 3.19 35.24 -34.11
N THR A 739 4.03 36.12 -33.55
CA THR A 739 4.05 37.55 -33.86
C THR A 739 4.39 37.80 -35.35
N LYS A 740 5.41 37.10 -35.88
CA LYS A 740 5.78 37.17 -37.30
C LYS A 740 4.63 36.74 -38.23
N ARG A 741 3.78 35.78 -37.82
CA ARG A 741 2.59 35.37 -38.58
C ARG A 741 1.47 36.41 -38.54
N LEU A 742 1.21 37.02 -37.38
CA LEU A 742 0.22 38.10 -37.24
C LEU A 742 0.56 39.28 -38.15
N GLY A 743 1.81 39.74 -38.14
CA GLY A 743 2.26 40.85 -38.99
C GLY A 743 2.21 40.57 -40.50
N LYS A 744 2.22 39.30 -40.93
CA LYS A 744 2.02 38.91 -42.33
C LYS A 744 0.54 38.84 -42.73
N SER A 745 -0.35 38.55 -41.79
CA SER A 745 -1.80 38.48 -42.03
C SER A 745 -2.47 39.85 -42.10
N GLU A 746 -1.87 40.90 -41.52
CA GLU A 746 -2.35 42.28 -41.63
C GLU A 746 -1.81 43.02 -42.88
N ARG A 747 -0.87 42.40 -43.62
CA ARG A 747 -0.30 42.93 -44.88
C ARG A 747 -0.92 42.32 -46.14
N LYS A 748 -1.79 41.33 -45.97
CA LYS A 748 -2.67 40.76 -47.00
C LYS A 748 -4.08 41.25 -46.70
#